data_AF-A0A964BTB2-F1
#
_entry.id   AF-A0A964BTB2-F1
#
_cell.length_a   1.000
_cell.length_b   1.000
_cell.length_c   1.000
_cell.angle_alpha   90.00
_cell.angle_beta   90.00
_cell.angle_gamma   90.00
#
_symmetry.space_group_name_H-M   'P 1'
#
loop_
_entity.id
_entity.type
_entity.pdbx_description
1 polymer ?
#
loop_
_entity_poly.entity_id
_entity_poly.type
_entity_poly.pdbx_seq_one_letter_code
_entity_poly.pdbx_strand_id
1 'polypeptide(L)'
;MSKTPDPGLKVRVYNIAHQNFDGHQDLGNCVLSQLVPDAQDKIIAVKVDDDLLRATGDRDYNLQAYFSQLDRLNLGSCTEVLLASGGTVYMSEPEVAAQVRDRFFASQPDHCCRYGSLLVSSCTQGIASLERPITVKIVDFEHENEIERKVAKDLRVGDCHGKISPRLAKMLGGKENTPFQFRLANSSSNSPLPAFIAKGTVAIDSRRTENRGYDLVLDRSSIKGWANNTGPIKVSQINNQWRLTPKPNLNPQQLADLSYLPTILQNQGVQYQIDPNDQSYILQQPSKQALDVLAHAYDWGRDRLACGVYQMPEMVLGNNSNAELQDYRNSWQLTQWYSPQAIEQDIVPATVAEAEYLKSIQNDYQLLAQYLVKNHDQKQKLKNLEEEKEPEDKNEFGLIEVLRADTRGELANHPKIVSFCRDQLRKRWLELATKGANTLESAMAQPADIKPGTVIAPHLISGSEVIVTRYPIINKDNIRRYVVDNEQIPELIDTRGCVFINPNDAMRYHQCDFDGDQLVCTPCDLLPTIAAETRTARIQLDAEGNDLNRDFNPVVKKQKKAYPQSDLKHMALAVRLNSIGRIANAIGRVNCAQPNPEADIQDQKYFLKFKRELMDVLFDSLQVEVDSPKSSSRYSDYYPDLNRRLNSQAFALPHWSQVKLVS
;
A
#
# COMPACT_ATOMS: atom_id res chain seq x y z
N MET A 1 -17.46 -17.35 20.66
CA MET A 1 -16.63 -18.30 19.87
C MET A 1 -16.77 -17.85 18.43
N SER A 2 -15.70 -17.62 17.66
CA SER A 2 -15.87 -17.16 16.27
C SER A 2 -16.48 -18.29 15.44
N LYS A 3 -17.71 -18.10 14.97
CA LYS A 3 -18.27 -18.94 13.91
C LYS A 3 -17.40 -18.73 12.67
N THR A 4 -16.87 -19.80 12.11
CA THR A 4 -16.31 -19.78 10.75
C THR A 4 -17.40 -19.25 9.82
N PRO A 5 -17.20 -18.18 9.02
CA PRO A 5 -18.25 -17.66 8.16
C PRO A 5 -18.65 -18.71 7.11
N ASP A 6 -19.97 -18.89 6.95
CA ASP A 6 -20.63 -19.48 5.77
C ASP A 6 -20.26 -18.62 4.52
N PRO A 7 -20.41 -19.13 3.27
CA PRO A 7 -19.67 -18.64 2.10
C PRO A 7 -19.82 -17.14 1.89
N GLY A 8 -18.71 -16.49 1.54
CA GLY A 8 -18.61 -15.04 1.40
C GLY A 8 -19.67 -14.43 0.48
N LEU A 9 -19.81 -13.10 0.58
CA LEU A 9 -20.67 -12.31 -0.29
C LEU A 9 -20.28 -12.54 -1.76
N LYS A 10 -21.10 -13.28 -2.49
CA LYS A 10 -20.93 -13.53 -3.93
C LYS A 10 -21.63 -12.46 -4.72
N VAL A 11 -20.89 -11.67 -5.47
CA VAL A 11 -21.45 -10.58 -6.28
C VAL A 11 -21.47 -10.97 -7.75
N ARG A 12 -22.46 -10.45 -8.48
CA ARG A 12 -22.52 -10.61 -9.94
C ARG A 12 -21.40 -9.79 -10.59
N VAL A 13 -20.75 -10.35 -11.61
CA VAL A 13 -19.66 -9.71 -12.35
C VAL A 13 -20.14 -9.37 -13.74
N TYR A 14 -19.86 -8.14 -14.17
CA TYR A 14 -20.05 -7.69 -15.54
C TYR A 14 -18.72 -7.23 -16.11
N ASN A 15 -18.43 -7.63 -17.35
CA ASN A 15 -17.28 -7.12 -18.07
C ASN A 15 -17.74 -5.99 -18.99
N ILE A 16 -17.16 -4.80 -18.81
CA ILE A 16 -17.58 -3.64 -19.58
C ILE A 16 -17.26 -3.79 -21.08
N ALA A 17 -16.15 -4.46 -21.43
CA ALA A 17 -15.70 -4.59 -22.81
C ALA A 17 -16.65 -5.45 -23.65
N HIS A 18 -17.24 -6.47 -23.02
CA HIS A 18 -18.20 -7.38 -23.65
C HIS A 18 -19.66 -6.99 -23.40
N GLN A 19 -19.90 -5.96 -22.58
CA GLN A 19 -21.22 -5.46 -22.16
C GLN A 19 -22.17 -6.57 -21.66
N ASN A 20 -21.63 -7.58 -21.00
CA ASN A 20 -22.37 -8.76 -20.60
C ASN A 20 -21.98 -9.24 -19.21
N PHE A 21 -22.80 -10.16 -18.70
CA PHE A 21 -22.56 -10.89 -17.46
C PHE A 21 -21.39 -11.86 -17.67
N ASP A 22 -20.43 -11.81 -16.75
CA ASP A 22 -19.16 -12.55 -16.79
C ASP A 22 -19.02 -13.55 -15.63
N GLY A 23 -20.11 -13.79 -14.89
CA GLY A 23 -20.17 -14.77 -13.80
C GLY A 23 -20.32 -14.15 -12.42
N HIS A 24 -19.82 -14.84 -11.41
CA HIS A 24 -19.86 -14.41 -10.01
C HIS A 24 -18.44 -14.30 -9.46
N GLN A 25 -18.23 -13.31 -8.59
CA GLN A 25 -17.01 -13.17 -7.80
C GLN A 25 -17.36 -13.41 -6.34
N ASP A 26 -16.68 -14.37 -5.72
CA ASP A 26 -16.70 -14.53 -4.27
C ASP A 26 -15.74 -13.50 -3.67
N LEU A 27 -16.26 -12.62 -2.81
CA LEU A 27 -15.43 -11.64 -2.11
C LEU A 27 -14.74 -12.24 -0.88
N GLY A 28 -15.00 -13.52 -0.59
CA GLY A 28 -14.43 -14.25 0.52
C GLY A 28 -14.75 -13.59 1.84
N ASN A 29 -13.84 -13.78 2.79
CA ASN A 29 -13.92 -13.21 4.12
C ASN A 29 -13.38 -11.78 4.09
N CYS A 30 -14.22 -10.79 3.82
CA CYS A 30 -13.84 -9.37 3.79
C CYS A 30 -14.78 -8.49 4.62
N VAL A 31 -14.36 -7.25 4.91
CA VAL A 31 -15.17 -6.31 5.72
C VAL A 31 -16.55 -6.07 5.10
N LEU A 32 -16.64 -5.93 3.77
CA LEU A 32 -17.91 -5.72 3.06
C LEU A 32 -18.86 -6.91 3.26
N SER A 33 -18.35 -8.14 3.16
CA SER A 33 -19.15 -9.36 3.33
C SER A 33 -19.83 -9.45 4.70
N GLN A 34 -19.26 -8.83 5.74
CA GLN A 34 -19.86 -8.80 7.07
C GLN A 34 -20.76 -7.61 7.33
N LEU A 35 -20.50 -6.49 6.67
CA LEU A 35 -21.35 -5.30 6.80
C LEU A 35 -22.70 -5.51 6.13
N VAL A 36 -22.71 -6.28 5.04
CA VAL A 36 -23.89 -6.50 4.18
C VAL A 36 -23.94 -7.96 3.67
N PRO A 37 -24.07 -8.96 4.57
CA PRO A 37 -24.03 -10.38 4.20
C PRO A 37 -25.14 -10.78 3.22
N ASP A 38 -26.30 -10.12 3.28
CA ASP A 38 -27.48 -10.44 2.45
C ASP A 38 -27.55 -9.60 1.14
N ALA A 39 -26.49 -8.87 0.78
CA ALA A 39 -26.50 -7.94 -0.35
C ALA A 39 -26.00 -8.54 -1.68
N GLN A 40 -25.96 -9.88 -1.81
CA GLN A 40 -25.46 -10.58 -3.01
C GLN A 40 -26.11 -10.08 -4.31
N ASP A 41 -27.42 -9.86 -4.33
CA ASP A 41 -28.13 -9.38 -5.52
C ASP A 41 -28.16 -7.86 -5.64
N LYS A 42 -27.78 -7.16 -4.57
CA LYS A 42 -27.80 -5.70 -4.44
C LYS A 42 -26.45 -5.02 -4.73
N ILE A 43 -25.44 -5.81 -5.09
CA ILE A 43 -24.09 -5.35 -5.43
C ILE A 43 -23.64 -6.03 -6.73
N ILE A 44 -23.06 -5.26 -7.63
CA ILE A 44 -22.51 -5.72 -8.90
C ILE A 44 -21.07 -5.23 -9.03
N ALA A 45 -20.15 -6.16 -9.34
CA ALA A 45 -18.78 -5.86 -9.71
C ALA A 45 -18.68 -5.62 -11.21
N VAL A 46 -18.32 -4.41 -11.62
CA VAL A 46 -18.06 -4.07 -13.02
C VAL A 46 -16.55 -4.08 -13.24
N LYS A 47 -16.05 -5.08 -13.96
CA LYS A 47 -14.65 -5.18 -14.35
C LYS A 47 -14.35 -4.23 -15.50
N VAL A 48 -13.33 -3.41 -15.29
CA VAL A 48 -12.85 -2.43 -16.25
C VAL A 48 -11.71 -3.07 -17.03
N ASP A 49 -11.80 -3.03 -18.35
CA ASP A 49 -10.71 -3.48 -19.22
C ASP A 49 -9.63 -2.39 -19.32
N ASP A 50 -8.38 -2.75 -19.01
CA ASP A 50 -7.23 -1.84 -19.10
C ASP A 50 -6.89 -1.48 -20.55
N ASP A 51 -7.16 -2.39 -21.50
CA ASP A 51 -6.85 -2.17 -22.90
C ASP A 51 -7.80 -1.14 -23.52
N LEU A 52 -9.08 -1.19 -23.12
CA LEU A 52 -10.08 -0.20 -23.51
C LEU A 52 -9.73 1.21 -23.01
N LEU A 53 -9.19 1.32 -21.79
CA LEU A 53 -8.77 2.59 -21.21
C LEU A 53 -7.48 3.17 -21.84
N ARG A 54 -6.71 2.34 -22.54
CA ARG A 54 -5.43 2.73 -23.18
C ARG A 54 -5.51 2.84 -24.69
N ALA A 55 -6.65 2.47 -25.29
CA ALA A 55 -6.80 2.26 -26.73
C ALA A 55 -6.41 3.46 -27.61
N THR A 56 -6.70 4.70 -27.19
CA THR A 56 -6.52 5.88 -28.06
C THR A 56 -5.37 6.81 -27.66
N GLY A 57 -4.71 6.56 -26.53
CA GLY A 57 -3.73 7.50 -25.94
C GLY A 57 -4.32 8.83 -25.45
N ASP A 58 -5.59 9.13 -25.75
CA ASP A 58 -6.36 10.26 -25.22
C ASP A 58 -7.14 9.82 -23.99
N ARG A 59 -6.71 10.35 -22.84
CA ARG A 59 -7.26 10.00 -21.53
C ARG A 59 -8.72 10.40 -21.39
N ASP A 60 -9.06 11.62 -21.79
CA ASP A 60 -10.39 12.18 -21.56
C ASP A 60 -11.39 11.50 -22.50
N TYR A 61 -10.98 11.22 -23.73
CA TYR A 61 -11.75 10.39 -24.65
C TYR A 61 -12.00 8.98 -24.10
N ASN A 62 -10.96 8.29 -23.59
CA ASN A 62 -11.12 6.92 -23.07
C ASN A 62 -11.99 6.88 -21.81
N LEU A 63 -11.88 7.88 -20.94
CA LEU A 63 -12.76 8.04 -19.79
C LEU A 63 -14.21 8.23 -20.25
N GLN A 64 -14.46 9.13 -21.20
CA GLN A 64 -15.80 9.38 -21.75
C GLN A 64 -16.41 8.15 -22.44
N ALA A 65 -15.59 7.41 -23.19
CA ALA A 65 -15.99 6.16 -23.82
C ALA A 65 -16.39 5.11 -22.77
N TYR A 66 -15.60 4.99 -21.69
CA TYR A 66 -15.94 4.10 -20.59
C TYR A 66 -17.23 4.54 -19.89
N PHE A 67 -17.41 5.83 -19.54
CA PHE A 67 -18.66 6.28 -18.89
C PHE A 67 -19.88 5.93 -19.73
N SER A 68 -19.78 6.19 -21.04
CA SER A 68 -20.84 5.86 -21.98
C SER A 68 -21.15 4.37 -22.00
N GLN A 69 -20.16 3.50 -21.79
CA GLN A 69 -20.39 2.05 -21.68
C GLN A 69 -20.97 1.67 -20.32
N LEU A 70 -20.50 2.26 -19.23
CA LEU A 70 -21.00 1.98 -17.88
C LEU A 70 -22.47 2.37 -17.76
N ASP A 71 -22.85 3.53 -18.32
CA ASP A 71 -24.24 4.01 -18.32
C ASP A 71 -25.16 3.18 -19.25
N ARG A 72 -24.59 2.46 -20.22
CA ARG A 72 -25.34 1.53 -21.08
C ARG A 72 -25.53 0.15 -20.46
N LEU A 73 -24.75 -0.22 -19.44
CA LEU A 73 -24.92 -1.48 -18.75
C LEU A 73 -26.25 -1.46 -18.00
N ASN A 74 -27.11 -2.44 -18.29
CA ASN A 74 -28.30 -2.65 -17.48
C ASN A 74 -27.91 -3.38 -16.19
N LEU A 75 -27.68 -2.61 -15.14
CA LEU A 75 -27.33 -3.09 -13.79
C LEU A 75 -28.56 -3.23 -12.88
N GLY A 76 -29.78 -3.13 -13.45
CA GLY A 76 -31.02 -3.14 -12.69
C GLY A 76 -31.11 -1.97 -11.70
N SER A 77 -31.37 -2.27 -10.43
CA SER A 77 -31.44 -1.31 -9.32
C SER A 77 -30.08 -0.84 -8.81
N CYS A 78 -28.96 -1.41 -9.27
CA CYS A 78 -27.62 -1.05 -8.83
C CYS A 78 -27.10 0.19 -9.56
N THR A 79 -27.58 1.37 -9.16
CA THR A 79 -27.29 2.65 -9.83
C THR A 79 -26.18 3.46 -9.18
N GLU A 80 -25.81 3.15 -7.93
CA GLU A 80 -24.86 3.93 -7.14
C GLU A 80 -23.47 3.32 -7.16
N VAL A 81 -22.43 4.16 -7.20
CA VAL A 81 -21.05 3.69 -6.95
C VAL A 81 -20.93 3.42 -5.45
N LEU A 82 -20.66 2.17 -5.10
CA LEU A 82 -20.36 1.75 -3.72
C LEU A 82 -18.91 2.07 -3.37
N LEU A 83 -17.98 1.55 -4.18
CA LEU A 83 -16.53 1.67 -4.00
C LEU A 83 -15.76 1.29 -5.28
N ALA A 84 -14.45 1.55 -5.29
CA ALA A 84 -13.54 1.04 -6.32
C ALA A 84 -12.37 0.27 -5.70
N SER A 85 -11.94 -0.80 -6.37
CA SER A 85 -10.76 -1.58 -5.98
C SER A 85 -10.11 -2.22 -7.20
N GLY A 86 -8.82 -1.94 -7.41
CA GLY A 86 -8.06 -2.48 -8.55
C GLY A 86 -8.72 -2.14 -9.89
N GLY A 87 -8.98 -3.17 -10.71
CA GLY A 87 -9.68 -3.04 -11.99
C GLY A 87 -11.21 -3.15 -11.90
N THR A 88 -11.81 -2.94 -10.73
CA THR A 88 -13.24 -3.19 -10.51
C THR A 88 -13.93 -2.01 -9.85
N VAL A 89 -15.06 -1.59 -10.42
CA VAL A 89 -16.00 -0.65 -9.81
C VAL A 89 -17.17 -1.45 -9.25
N TYR A 90 -17.47 -1.27 -7.97
CA TYR A 90 -18.60 -1.94 -7.33
C TYR A 90 -19.78 -0.98 -7.35
N MET A 91 -20.83 -1.39 -8.04
CA MET A 91 -22.12 -0.69 -8.10
C MET A 91 -23.07 -1.33 -7.10
N SER A 92 -23.97 -0.57 -6.51
CA SER A 92 -24.96 -1.09 -5.57
C SER A 92 -26.30 -0.39 -5.67
N GLU A 93 -27.31 -0.98 -5.04
CA GLU A 93 -28.57 -0.26 -4.76
C GLU A 93 -28.32 0.93 -3.83
N PRO A 94 -29.15 1.99 -3.89
CA PRO A 94 -29.00 3.17 -3.04
C PRO A 94 -28.99 2.87 -1.54
N GLU A 95 -29.78 1.90 -1.09
CA GLU A 95 -29.85 1.49 0.32
C GLU A 95 -28.52 0.93 0.83
N VAL A 96 -27.84 0.12 0.01
CA VAL A 96 -26.54 -0.47 0.35
C VAL A 96 -25.45 0.60 0.35
N ALA A 97 -25.50 1.53 -0.62
CA ALA A 97 -24.59 2.67 -0.64
C ALA A 97 -24.75 3.54 0.61
N ALA A 98 -25.98 3.80 1.06
CA ALA A 98 -26.25 4.54 2.29
C ALA A 98 -25.70 3.83 3.54
N GLN A 99 -25.85 2.50 3.60
CA GLN A 99 -25.39 1.69 4.73
C GLN A 99 -23.86 1.63 4.86
N VAL A 100 -23.14 1.64 3.73
CA VAL A 100 -21.69 1.46 3.68
C VAL A 100 -20.99 2.77 3.28
N ARG A 101 -21.13 3.20 2.03
CA ARG A 101 -20.40 4.36 1.50
C ARG A 101 -20.67 5.62 2.32
N ASP A 102 -21.95 6.00 2.43
CA ASP A 102 -22.32 7.28 3.06
C ASP A 102 -22.12 7.26 4.57
N ARG A 103 -21.98 6.05 5.15
CA ARG A 103 -21.71 5.85 6.56
C ARG A 103 -20.23 6.01 6.91
N PHE A 104 -19.34 5.36 6.16
CA PHE A 104 -17.90 5.34 6.45
C PHE A 104 -17.12 6.48 5.79
N PHE A 105 -17.65 7.04 4.71
CA PHE A 105 -17.01 8.07 3.90
C PHE A 105 -17.83 9.37 3.87
N ALA A 106 -18.70 9.58 4.87
CA ALA A 106 -19.63 10.72 4.91
C ALA A 106 -18.97 12.08 4.64
N SER A 107 -17.78 12.33 5.19
CA SER A 107 -17.06 13.60 5.00
C SER A 107 -16.37 13.71 3.65
N GLN A 108 -16.02 12.58 3.03
CA GLN A 108 -15.26 12.51 1.79
C GLN A 108 -15.74 11.30 0.97
N PRO A 109 -16.92 11.38 0.33
CA PRO A 109 -17.53 10.23 -0.35
C PRO A 109 -16.59 9.58 -1.35
N ASP A 110 -15.72 10.38 -1.98
CA ASP A 110 -14.71 9.94 -2.93
C ASP A 110 -13.66 8.98 -2.34
N HIS A 111 -13.47 8.98 -1.02
CA HIS A 111 -12.60 8.03 -0.35
C HIS A 111 -13.05 6.58 -0.53
N CYS A 112 -14.32 6.31 -0.87
CA CYS A 112 -14.74 4.96 -1.24
C CYS A 112 -14.05 4.46 -2.52
N CYS A 113 -13.59 5.35 -3.41
CA CYS A 113 -12.84 4.99 -4.60
C CYS A 113 -11.32 4.86 -4.34
N ARG A 114 -10.82 5.48 -3.27
CA ARG A 114 -9.38 5.52 -2.93
C ARG A 114 -8.97 4.44 -1.93
N TYR A 115 -9.88 4.14 -1.00
CA TYR A 115 -9.72 3.18 0.08
C TYR A 115 -10.74 2.04 0.00
N GLY A 116 -11.48 1.93 -1.11
CA GLY A 116 -12.49 0.89 -1.32
C GLY A 116 -11.93 -0.53 -1.22
N SER A 117 -10.67 -0.72 -1.60
CA SER A 117 -9.96 -1.99 -1.42
C SER A 117 -9.96 -2.49 0.02
N LEU A 118 -10.03 -1.61 1.03
CA LEU A 118 -10.09 -2.02 2.43
C LEU A 118 -11.38 -2.75 2.81
N LEU A 119 -12.45 -2.53 2.05
CA LEU A 119 -13.73 -3.20 2.27
C LEU A 119 -13.76 -4.59 1.61
N VAL A 120 -13.04 -4.78 0.51
CA VAL A 120 -13.10 -6.02 -0.30
C VAL A 120 -11.82 -6.86 -0.24
N SER A 121 -10.77 -6.42 0.47
CA SER A 121 -9.59 -7.26 0.71
C SER A 121 -9.97 -8.43 1.61
N SER A 122 -9.79 -9.65 1.11
CA SER A 122 -10.01 -10.86 1.89
C SER A 122 -8.99 -10.94 3.03
N CYS A 123 -9.44 -11.31 4.21
CA CYS A 123 -8.58 -11.61 5.35
C CYS A 123 -8.49 -13.12 5.56
N THR A 124 -7.26 -13.56 5.82
CA THR A 124 -6.93 -14.96 6.12
C THR A 124 -7.75 -15.51 7.29
N GLN A 125 -7.89 -14.73 8.36
CA GLN A 125 -8.68 -15.07 9.55
C GLN A 125 -9.22 -13.80 10.24
N GLY A 126 -10.14 -13.97 11.19
CA GLY A 126 -10.92 -12.87 11.75
C GLY A 126 -12.00 -12.39 10.79
N ILE A 127 -12.74 -11.35 11.14
CA ILE A 127 -13.94 -10.84 10.45
C ILE A 127 -15.24 -11.64 10.74
N ALA A 128 -15.42 -12.10 11.97
CA ALA A 128 -16.78 -12.18 12.56
C ALA A 128 -16.93 -11.00 13.53
N SER A 129 -18.12 -10.40 13.61
CA SER A 129 -18.39 -9.35 14.60
C SER A 129 -17.99 -9.84 16.00
N LEU A 130 -17.10 -9.10 16.67
CA LEU A 130 -16.64 -9.48 18.00
C LEU A 130 -17.81 -9.38 18.99
N GLU A 131 -18.31 -10.53 19.44
CA GLU A 131 -19.49 -10.63 20.33
C GLU A 131 -19.31 -9.88 21.66
N ARG A 132 -18.06 -9.74 22.12
CA ARG A 132 -17.73 -8.99 23.33
C ARG A 132 -17.10 -7.65 22.95
N PRO A 133 -17.45 -6.56 23.64
CA PRO A 133 -16.74 -5.31 23.49
C PRO A 133 -15.24 -5.51 23.73
N ILE A 134 -14.43 -4.89 22.88
CA ILE A 134 -13.00 -4.82 23.09
C ILE A 134 -12.59 -3.43 23.55
N THR A 135 -11.52 -3.37 24.35
CA THR A 135 -10.96 -2.11 24.82
C THR A 135 -9.93 -1.59 23.83
N VAL A 136 -10.23 -0.49 23.16
CA VAL A 136 -9.36 0.14 22.16
C VAL A 136 -8.78 1.44 22.69
N LYS A 137 -7.46 1.56 22.71
CA LYS A 137 -6.74 2.81 22.97
C LYS A 137 -6.41 3.48 21.63
N ILE A 138 -6.96 4.67 21.40
CA ILE A 138 -6.60 5.53 20.27
C ILE A 138 -5.62 6.60 20.76
N VAL A 139 -4.54 6.80 20.01
CA VAL A 139 -3.52 7.84 20.24
C VAL A 139 -3.16 8.55 18.95
N ASP A 140 -2.36 9.60 19.07
CA ASP A 140 -1.82 10.34 17.94
C ASP A 140 -0.34 10.68 18.18
N PHE A 141 0.52 10.02 17.43
CA PHE A 141 1.97 10.20 17.50
C PHE A 141 2.43 11.58 17.01
N GLU A 142 1.67 12.21 16.12
CA GLU A 142 1.94 13.54 15.58
C GLU A 142 1.17 14.64 16.33
N HIS A 143 0.50 14.30 17.44
CA HIS A 143 -0.37 15.21 18.15
C HIS A 143 0.36 16.48 18.60
N GLU A 144 -0.30 17.64 18.56
CA GLU A 144 0.31 18.91 18.99
C GLU A 144 0.64 18.95 20.49
N ASN A 145 -0.14 18.24 21.31
CA ASN A 145 0.12 18.09 22.75
C ASN A 145 1.26 17.10 23.02
N GLU A 146 2.28 17.54 23.75
CA GLU A 146 3.46 16.74 24.08
C GLU A 146 3.14 15.50 24.94
N ILE A 147 2.14 15.57 25.82
CA ILE A 147 1.71 14.44 26.65
C ILE A 147 1.17 13.31 25.75
N GLU A 148 0.31 13.63 24.78
CA GLU A 148 -0.22 12.65 23.84
C GLU A 148 0.90 12.01 23.00
N ARG A 149 1.86 12.81 22.52
CA ARG A 149 3.04 12.28 21.81
C ARG A 149 3.87 11.34 22.70
N LYS A 150 4.06 11.70 23.98
CA LYS A 150 4.77 10.84 24.95
C LYS A 150 4.03 9.54 25.18
N VAL A 151 2.69 9.57 25.28
CA VAL A 151 1.86 8.36 25.41
C VAL A 151 1.99 7.47 24.17
N ALA A 152 1.88 8.04 22.96
CA ALA A 152 2.07 7.30 21.72
C ALA A 152 3.48 6.67 21.63
N LYS A 153 4.52 7.43 22.00
CA LYS A 153 5.91 6.96 22.04
C LYS A 153 6.13 5.82 23.04
N ASP A 154 5.58 5.93 24.25
CA ASP A 154 5.64 4.88 25.28
C ASP A 154 4.94 3.58 24.84
N LEU A 155 3.79 3.72 24.17
CA LEU A 155 3.08 2.62 23.53
C LEU A 155 3.74 2.11 22.24
N ARG A 156 4.82 2.77 21.76
CA ARG A 156 5.55 2.42 20.54
C ARG A 156 4.63 2.23 19.34
N VAL A 157 3.74 3.20 19.12
CA VAL A 157 2.79 3.25 18.00
C VAL A 157 2.95 4.55 17.21
N GLY A 158 2.52 4.55 15.96
CA GLY A 158 2.66 5.68 15.04
C GLY A 158 2.70 5.21 13.59
N ASP A 159 2.35 6.09 12.65
CA ASP A 159 2.44 5.85 11.21
C ASP A 159 1.88 4.49 10.74
N CYS A 160 0.61 4.26 11.10
CA CYS A 160 -0.18 3.05 10.87
C CYS A 160 0.28 1.78 11.61
N HIS A 161 1.27 1.87 12.49
CA HIS A 161 1.68 0.79 13.38
C HIS A 161 0.97 0.84 14.74
N GLY A 162 0.34 -0.27 15.13
CA GLY A 162 -0.38 -0.46 16.39
C GLY A 162 0.14 -1.62 17.23
N LYS A 163 -0.50 -1.86 18.38
CA LYS A 163 -0.24 -3.01 19.26
C LYS A 163 -1.52 -3.79 19.50
N ILE A 164 -1.40 -5.10 19.64
CA ILE A 164 -2.54 -5.98 19.92
C ILE A 164 -2.22 -6.94 21.07
N SER A 165 -3.23 -7.26 21.88
CA SER A 165 -3.10 -8.25 22.93
C SER A 165 -2.90 -9.66 22.35
N PRO A 166 -2.08 -10.53 22.99
CA PRO A 166 -1.93 -11.91 22.56
C PRO A 166 -3.25 -12.66 22.44
N ARG A 167 -4.18 -12.41 23.37
CA ARG A 167 -5.53 -13.00 23.35
C ARG A 167 -6.30 -12.63 22.09
N LEU A 168 -6.39 -11.33 21.77
CA LEU A 168 -7.12 -10.87 20.58
C LEU A 168 -6.40 -11.30 19.30
N ALA A 169 -5.07 -11.23 19.26
CA ALA A 169 -4.28 -11.72 18.12
C ALA A 169 -4.56 -13.20 17.82
N LYS A 170 -4.57 -14.06 18.85
CA LYS A 170 -4.88 -15.49 18.69
C LYS A 170 -6.28 -15.72 18.13
N MET A 171 -7.27 -14.91 18.52
CA MET A 171 -8.63 -14.97 17.97
C MET A 171 -8.70 -14.60 16.48
N LEU A 172 -7.73 -13.83 15.99
CA LEU A 172 -7.64 -13.36 14.61
C LEU A 172 -6.65 -14.17 13.76
N GLY A 173 -6.14 -15.30 14.26
CA GLY A 173 -5.14 -16.10 13.53
C GLY A 173 -3.75 -15.46 13.47
N GLY A 174 -3.45 -14.56 14.39
CA GLY A 174 -2.10 -14.01 14.53
C GLY A 174 -1.11 -15.11 14.93
N LYS A 175 0.02 -15.18 14.22
CA LYS A 175 1.12 -16.10 14.55
C LYS A 175 1.94 -15.54 15.71
N GLU A 176 2.46 -16.42 16.56
CA GLU A 176 3.31 -16.03 17.69
C GLU A 176 4.56 -15.29 17.20
N ASN A 177 4.93 -14.20 17.89
CA ASN A 177 6.04 -13.30 17.55
C ASN A 177 6.03 -12.82 16.09
N THR A 178 4.84 -12.66 15.51
CA THR A 178 4.68 -12.25 14.12
C THR A 178 3.65 -11.11 14.06
N PRO A 179 4.08 -9.89 13.72
CA PRO A 179 3.17 -8.80 13.38
C PRO A 179 2.29 -9.19 12.20
N PHE A 180 1.13 -8.56 12.07
CA PHE A 180 0.25 -8.80 10.93
C PHE A 180 -0.47 -7.54 10.50
N GLN A 181 -0.84 -7.50 9.22
CA GLN A 181 -1.64 -6.44 8.65
C GLN A 181 -3.11 -6.67 8.99
N PHE A 182 -3.82 -5.63 9.43
CA PHE A 182 -5.23 -5.74 9.79
C PHE A 182 -6.15 -4.91 8.89
N ARG A 183 -7.44 -5.28 8.90
CA ARG A 183 -8.57 -4.49 8.38
C ARG A 183 -9.62 -4.38 9.46
N LEU A 184 -10.15 -3.17 9.68
CA LEU A 184 -11.09 -2.90 10.75
C LEU A 184 -12.22 -2.01 10.24
N ALA A 185 -13.45 -2.32 10.66
CA ALA A 185 -14.59 -1.42 10.55
C ALA A 185 -15.36 -1.32 11.88
N ASN A 186 -15.60 -0.08 12.32
CA ASN A 186 -16.52 0.24 13.40
C ASN A 186 -17.82 0.75 12.77
N SER A 187 -18.92 0.01 12.92
CA SER A 187 -20.24 0.40 12.42
C SER A 187 -21.37 0.14 13.41
N SER A 188 -21.08 -0.23 14.65
CA SER A 188 -22.15 -0.43 15.63
C SER A 188 -22.84 0.91 15.94
N SER A 189 -24.16 0.92 15.96
CA SER A 189 -24.94 2.06 16.47
C SER A 189 -24.64 2.31 17.95
N ASN A 190 -24.28 1.26 18.70
CA ASN A 190 -23.92 1.28 20.12
C ASN A 190 -22.47 1.72 20.36
N SER A 191 -21.67 1.90 19.32
CA SER A 191 -20.29 2.36 19.46
C SER A 191 -20.24 3.81 19.98
N PRO A 192 -19.32 4.11 20.93
CA PRO A 192 -19.10 5.47 21.41
C PRO A 192 -18.44 6.37 20.36
N LEU A 193 -17.90 5.79 19.27
CA LEU A 193 -17.28 6.52 18.17
C LEU A 193 -18.13 6.44 16.89
N PRO A 194 -18.01 7.45 16.00
CA PRO A 194 -18.64 7.42 14.69
C PRO A 194 -18.10 6.26 13.84
N ALA A 195 -18.80 5.94 12.76
CA ALA A 195 -18.42 4.81 11.92
C ALA A 195 -17.08 5.06 11.20
N PHE A 196 -16.10 4.17 11.30
CA PHE A 196 -14.82 4.37 10.63
C PHE A 196 -14.24 3.05 10.14
N ILE A 197 -13.34 3.16 9.17
CA ILE A 197 -12.49 2.05 8.74
C ILE A 197 -11.05 2.33 9.15
N ALA A 198 -10.29 1.28 9.44
CA ALA A 198 -8.87 1.40 9.74
C ALA A 198 -8.06 0.28 9.10
N LYS A 199 -6.80 0.60 8.81
CA LYS A 199 -5.78 -0.34 8.33
C LYS A 199 -4.45 -0.04 8.98
N GLY A 200 -3.58 -1.03 9.00
CA GLY A 200 -2.22 -0.87 9.47
C GLY A 200 -1.59 -2.21 9.79
N THR A 201 -0.48 -2.17 10.52
CA THR A 201 0.13 -3.35 11.11
C THR A 201 -0.06 -3.33 12.62
N VAL A 202 -0.17 -4.51 13.23
CA VAL A 202 -0.18 -4.65 14.70
C VAL A 202 0.89 -5.64 15.12
N ALA A 203 1.70 -5.24 16.10
CA ALA A 203 2.61 -6.15 16.80
C ALA A 203 1.95 -6.70 18.07
N ILE A 204 2.13 -7.99 18.32
CA ILE A 204 1.62 -8.65 19.52
C ILE A 204 2.48 -8.23 20.71
N ASP A 205 1.90 -7.55 21.72
CA ASP A 205 2.65 -7.05 22.88
C ASP A 205 1.76 -6.90 24.12
N SER A 206 1.82 -7.85 25.06
CA SER A 206 1.03 -7.82 26.30
C SER A 206 1.38 -6.64 27.20
N ARG A 207 2.64 -6.19 27.22
CA ARG A 207 3.13 -5.13 28.11
C ARG A 207 2.53 -3.76 27.77
N ARG A 208 2.15 -3.59 26.50
CA ARG A 208 1.55 -2.35 25.97
C ARG A 208 0.04 -2.47 25.73
N THR A 209 -0.53 -3.65 25.95
CA THR A 209 -1.96 -3.92 25.76
C THR A 209 -2.60 -4.44 27.04
N GLU A 210 -2.75 -5.75 27.21
CA GLU A 210 -3.55 -6.36 28.27
C GLU A 210 -3.04 -6.01 29.69
N ASN A 211 -1.72 -5.88 29.89
CA ASN A 211 -1.14 -5.43 31.17
C ASN A 211 -1.50 -3.98 31.52
N ARG A 212 -2.02 -3.23 30.55
CA ARG A 212 -2.51 -1.85 30.69
C ARG A 212 -4.03 -1.74 30.49
N GLY A 213 -4.72 -2.87 30.39
CA GLY A 213 -6.18 -2.94 30.23
C GLY A 213 -6.68 -2.70 28.81
N TYR A 214 -5.84 -2.82 27.78
CA TYR A 214 -6.25 -2.65 26.37
C TYR A 214 -6.19 -3.96 25.61
N ASP A 215 -7.12 -4.16 24.67
CA ASP A 215 -7.06 -5.28 23.72
C ASP A 215 -6.32 -4.88 22.43
N LEU A 216 -6.45 -3.60 22.03
CA LEU A 216 -5.90 -3.02 20.81
C LEU A 216 -5.46 -1.57 21.06
N VAL A 217 -4.32 -1.18 20.51
CA VAL A 217 -3.81 0.20 20.51
C VAL A 217 -3.60 0.64 19.06
N LEU A 218 -4.25 1.73 18.66
CA LEU A 218 -4.17 2.29 17.31
C LEU A 218 -3.69 3.74 17.36
N ASP A 219 -2.81 4.06 16.43
CA ASP A 219 -2.53 5.45 16.09
C ASP A 219 -3.61 5.97 15.13
N ARG A 220 -3.98 7.25 15.24
CA ARG A 220 -4.97 7.89 14.37
C ARG A 220 -4.61 7.82 12.89
N SER A 221 -3.33 7.73 12.54
CA SER A 221 -2.90 7.51 11.15
C SER A 221 -3.43 6.21 10.55
N SER A 222 -3.76 5.18 11.35
CA SER A 222 -4.39 3.94 10.85
C SER A 222 -5.81 4.16 10.32
N ILE A 223 -6.50 5.21 10.76
CA ILE A 223 -7.91 5.44 10.45
C ILE A 223 -8.04 6.09 9.07
N LYS A 224 -8.94 5.57 8.23
CA LYS A 224 -9.16 6.02 6.85
C LYS A 224 -10.62 6.41 6.63
N GLY A 225 -10.89 7.11 5.52
CA GLY A 225 -12.24 7.53 5.14
C GLY A 225 -12.71 8.87 5.71
N TRP A 226 -11.93 9.47 6.61
CA TRP A 226 -12.21 10.77 7.23
C TRP A 226 -11.27 11.86 6.70
N ALA A 227 -11.79 13.08 6.53
CA ALA A 227 -11.00 14.23 6.10
C ALA A 227 -9.92 14.59 7.14
N ASN A 228 -8.94 15.41 6.76
CA ASN A 228 -8.22 16.17 7.79
C ASN A 228 -9.10 17.33 8.21
N ASN A 229 -9.09 17.70 9.49
CA ASN A 229 -9.95 18.75 10.06
C ASN A 229 -9.77 20.06 9.27
N THR A 230 -10.62 20.30 8.28
CA THR A 230 -10.59 21.46 7.38
C THR A 230 -11.52 22.57 7.86
N GLY A 231 -12.40 22.27 8.81
CA GLY A 231 -13.31 23.24 9.42
C GLY A 231 -12.62 24.24 10.36
N PRO A 232 -13.36 25.26 10.82
CA PRO A 232 -12.81 26.34 11.65
C PRO A 232 -12.54 25.94 13.12
N ILE A 233 -12.95 24.73 13.53
CA ILE A 233 -12.87 24.24 14.91
C ILE A 233 -11.88 23.09 14.99
N LYS A 234 -10.93 23.15 15.92
CA LYS A 234 -10.19 21.99 16.45
C LYS A 234 -11.05 21.29 17.49
N VAL A 235 -11.25 19.98 17.34
CA VAL A 235 -12.01 19.20 18.31
C VAL A 235 -11.05 18.36 19.14
N SER A 236 -11.34 18.18 20.41
CA SER A 236 -10.55 17.30 21.28
C SER A 236 -11.44 16.74 22.37
N GLN A 237 -11.05 15.61 22.93
CA GLN A 237 -11.68 15.09 24.14
C GLN A 237 -10.63 15.08 25.24
N ILE A 238 -10.91 15.76 26.34
CA ILE A 238 -10.02 15.86 27.51
C ILE A 238 -10.85 15.43 28.71
N ASN A 239 -10.38 14.42 29.44
CA ASN A 239 -11.07 13.89 30.64
C ASN A 239 -12.56 13.56 30.40
N ASN A 240 -12.87 12.89 29.29
CA ASN A 240 -14.23 12.55 28.85
C ASN A 240 -15.16 13.74 28.52
N GLN A 241 -14.65 14.97 28.46
CA GLN A 241 -15.39 16.14 28.00
C GLN A 241 -14.95 16.52 26.59
N TRP A 242 -15.91 16.79 25.71
CA TRP A 242 -15.63 17.27 24.36
C TRP A 242 -15.31 18.76 24.40
N ARG A 243 -14.26 19.17 23.71
CA ARG A 243 -13.78 20.55 23.65
C ARG A 243 -13.68 20.99 22.21
N LEU A 244 -14.38 22.08 21.87
CA LEU A 244 -14.38 22.71 20.55
C LEU A 244 -13.57 24.00 20.64
N THR A 245 -12.34 23.99 20.12
CA THR A 245 -11.41 25.11 20.17
C THR A 245 -11.35 25.80 18.80
N PRO A 246 -11.67 27.09 18.67
CA PRO A 246 -11.45 27.82 17.42
C PRO A 246 -9.98 27.76 16.98
N LYS A 247 -9.72 27.51 15.69
CA LYS A 247 -8.33 27.50 15.19
C LYS A 247 -7.76 28.92 15.12
N PRO A 248 -6.43 29.08 15.19
CA PRO A 248 -5.80 30.36 14.90
C PRO A 248 -5.92 30.71 13.40
N ASN A 249 -5.91 32.00 13.07
CA ASN A 249 -5.86 32.54 11.69
C ASN A 249 -7.03 32.13 10.77
N LEU A 250 -8.25 32.11 11.31
CA LEU A 250 -9.46 31.85 10.52
C LEU A 250 -9.73 32.96 9.51
N ASN A 251 -10.20 32.58 8.32
CA ASN A 251 -10.68 33.56 7.34
C ASN A 251 -12.04 34.17 7.76
N PRO A 252 -12.48 35.28 7.16
CA PRO A 252 -13.72 35.95 7.55
C PRO A 252 -14.98 35.07 7.45
N GLN A 253 -15.04 34.17 6.46
CA GLN A 253 -16.16 33.24 6.31
C GLN A 253 -16.18 32.23 7.46
N GLN A 254 -15.03 31.66 7.80
CA GLN A 254 -14.86 30.72 8.90
C GLN A 254 -15.22 31.34 10.26
N LEU A 255 -14.87 32.61 10.48
CA LEU A 255 -15.28 33.36 11.68
C LEU A 255 -16.80 33.58 11.73
N ALA A 256 -17.42 33.89 10.59
CA ALA A 256 -18.87 34.01 10.50
C ALA A 256 -19.56 32.67 10.78
N ASP A 257 -19.04 31.57 10.26
CA ASP A 257 -19.59 30.23 10.48
C ASP A 257 -19.54 29.82 11.98
N LEU A 258 -18.47 30.21 12.70
CA LEU A 258 -18.36 29.97 14.15
C LEU A 258 -19.39 30.71 14.99
N SER A 259 -19.90 31.86 14.52
CA SER A 259 -20.90 32.64 15.27
C SER A 259 -22.21 31.89 15.49
N TYR A 260 -22.48 30.85 14.68
CA TYR A 260 -23.66 30.01 14.79
C TYR A 260 -23.49 28.83 15.77
N LEU A 261 -22.27 28.58 16.27
CA LEU A 261 -21.97 27.41 17.11
C LEU A 261 -22.82 27.39 18.40
N PRO A 262 -22.95 28.50 19.16
CA PRO A 262 -23.83 28.53 20.33
C PRO A 262 -25.27 28.12 20.02
N THR A 263 -25.80 28.62 18.90
CA THR A 263 -27.17 28.32 18.43
C THR A 263 -27.32 26.85 18.08
N ILE A 264 -26.33 26.27 17.39
CA ILE A 264 -26.35 24.84 17.05
C ILE A 264 -26.27 24.00 18.32
N LEU A 265 -25.38 24.32 19.27
CA LEU A 265 -25.28 23.64 20.56
C LEU A 265 -26.60 23.69 21.33
N GLN A 266 -27.25 24.85 21.37
CA GLN A 266 -28.55 25.03 22.00
C GLN A 266 -29.64 24.19 21.31
N ASN A 267 -29.70 24.21 19.97
CA ASN A 267 -30.67 23.44 19.19
C ASN A 267 -30.50 21.92 19.36
N GLN A 268 -29.28 21.47 19.63
CA GLN A 268 -28.97 20.08 19.92
C GLN A 268 -29.11 19.71 21.41
N GLY A 269 -29.54 20.65 22.26
CA GLY A 269 -29.71 20.43 23.71
C GLY A 269 -28.39 20.21 24.46
N VAL A 270 -27.26 20.66 23.90
CA VAL A 270 -25.94 20.47 24.50
C VAL A 270 -25.64 21.60 25.47
N GLN A 271 -25.45 21.26 26.75
CA GLN A 271 -24.92 22.17 27.75
C GLN A 271 -23.42 22.36 27.53
N TYR A 272 -22.91 23.57 27.71
CA TYR A 272 -21.48 23.86 27.53
C TYR A 272 -20.97 24.97 28.46
N GLN A 273 -19.65 25.01 28.65
CA GLN A 273 -18.93 26.11 29.29
C GLN A 273 -17.89 26.67 28.31
N ILE A 274 -17.60 27.96 28.38
CA ILE A 274 -16.56 28.58 27.56
C ILE A 274 -15.31 28.73 28.41
N ASP A 275 -14.19 28.21 27.92
CA ASP A 275 -12.88 28.42 28.52
C ASP A 275 -12.43 29.86 28.26
N PRO A 276 -12.16 30.67 29.30
CA PRO A 276 -11.81 32.07 29.13
C PRO A 276 -10.43 32.26 28.45
N ASN A 277 -9.55 31.27 28.48
CA ASN A 277 -8.17 31.42 27.99
C ASN A 277 -8.06 31.29 26.47
N ASP A 278 -8.85 30.40 25.86
CA ASP A 278 -8.75 30.09 24.43
C ASP A 278 -10.11 30.03 23.72
N GLN A 279 -11.18 30.47 24.39
CA GLN A 279 -12.54 30.52 23.87
C GLN A 279 -13.08 29.14 23.46
N SER A 280 -12.55 28.07 24.03
CA SER A 280 -13.02 26.72 23.75
C SER A 280 -14.38 26.46 24.38
N TYR A 281 -15.27 25.78 23.63
CA TYR A 281 -16.54 25.30 24.15
C TYR A 281 -16.34 23.90 24.73
N ILE A 282 -16.49 23.76 26.05
CA ILE A 282 -16.42 22.51 26.79
C ILE A 282 -17.84 21.96 26.91
N LEU A 283 -18.15 20.92 26.14
CA LEU A 283 -19.47 20.31 26.08
C LEU A 283 -19.68 19.36 27.25
N GLN A 284 -20.83 19.49 27.92
CA GLN A 284 -21.24 18.64 29.02
C GLN A 284 -22.17 17.54 28.47
N GLN A 285 -21.69 16.29 28.50
CA GLN A 285 -22.45 15.09 28.14
C GLN A 285 -23.24 15.21 26.82
N PRO A 286 -22.62 15.63 25.70
CA PRO A 286 -23.33 15.77 24.43
C PRO A 286 -23.87 14.40 23.95
N SER A 287 -25.06 14.40 23.36
CA SER A 287 -25.63 13.20 22.74
C SER A 287 -24.89 12.85 21.44
N LYS A 288 -24.94 11.58 21.02
CA LYS A 288 -24.33 11.14 19.75
C LYS A 288 -24.88 11.92 18.55
N GLN A 289 -26.19 12.15 18.49
CA GLN A 289 -26.84 12.95 17.46
C GLN A 289 -26.31 14.39 17.43
N ALA A 290 -26.14 15.01 18.60
CA ALA A 290 -25.60 16.36 18.69
C ALA A 290 -24.17 16.44 18.16
N LEU A 291 -23.34 15.45 18.51
CA LEU A 291 -21.98 15.34 18.00
C LEU A 291 -21.98 15.16 16.47
N ASP A 292 -22.85 14.32 15.92
CA ASP A 292 -22.95 14.09 14.48
C ASP A 292 -23.35 15.37 13.71
N VAL A 293 -24.31 16.15 14.23
CA VAL A 293 -24.74 17.43 13.66
C VAL A 293 -23.61 18.45 13.68
N LEU A 294 -22.94 18.62 14.82
CA LEU A 294 -21.83 19.55 14.94
C LEU A 294 -20.67 19.15 14.03
N ALA A 295 -20.42 17.85 13.92
CA ALA A 295 -19.36 17.32 13.09
C ALA A 295 -19.62 17.54 11.60
N HIS A 296 -20.89 17.55 11.18
CA HIS A 296 -21.30 17.87 9.83
C HIS A 296 -21.22 19.38 9.56
N ALA A 297 -21.73 20.20 10.49
CA ALA A 297 -21.74 21.66 10.36
C ALA A 297 -20.34 22.27 10.33
N TYR A 298 -19.40 21.70 11.08
CA TYR A 298 -18.05 22.27 11.26
C TYR A 298 -16.92 21.40 10.72
N ASP A 299 -17.24 20.41 9.89
CA ASP A 299 -16.26 19.59 9.15
C ASP A 299 -15.05 19.17 10.00
N TRP A 300 -15.34 18.40 11.06
CA TRP A 300 -14.37 18.02 12.09
C TRP A 300 -13.19 17.16 11.59
N GLY A 301 -13.25 16.70 10.34
CA GLY A 301 -12.28 15.88 9.60
C GLY A 301 -11.43 14.91 10.42
N ARG A 302 -10.40 15.40 11.11
CA ARG A 302 -9.45 14.59 11.87
C ARG A 302 -9.98 14.27 13.28
N ASP A 303 -10.56 15.25 13.96
CA ASP A 303 -10.78 15.22 15.42
C ASP A 303 -12.13 14.60 15.84
N ARG A 304 -12.87 14.02 14.89
CA ARG A 304 -14.05 13.20 15.17
C ARG A 304 -13.73 11.99 16.05
N LEU A 305 -12.49 11.51 16.00
CA LEU A 305 -12.01 10.37 16.77
C LEU A 305 -10.96 10.88 17.74
N ALA A 306 -11.41 11.26 18.93
CA ALA A 306 -10.51 11.74 19.95
C ALA A 306 -9.55 10.62 20.40
N CYS A 307 -8.37 11.03 20.85
CA CYS A 307 -7.46 10.14 21.55
C CYS A 307 -8.12 9.74 22.88
N GLY A 308 -8.09 8.47 23.23
CA GLY A 308 -8.89 7.98 24.34
C GLY A 308 -8.93 6.47 24.45
N VAL A 309 -9.59 6.00 25.50
CA VAL A 309 -9.86 4.57 25.72
C VAL A 309 -11.33 4.35 25.50
N TYR A 310 -11.67 3.40 24.63
CA TYR A 310 -13.02 3.15 24.20
C TYR A 310 -13.38 1.67 24.37
N GLN A 311 -14.61 1.41 24.83
CA GLN A 311 -15.20 0.08 24.75
C GLN A 311 -15.95 -0.02 23.42
N MET A 312 -15.47 -0.85 22.51
CA MET A 312 -16.01 -0.98 21.15
C MET A 312 -16.81 -2.27 21.02
N PRO A 313 -18.16 -2.21 21.04
CA PRO A 313 -19.00 -3.37 20.74
C PRO A 313 -19.02 -3.69 19.24
N GLU A 314 -19.18 -4.97 18.90
CA GLU A 314 -19.53 -5.44 17.54
C GLU A 314 -18.57 -4.95 16.44
N MET A 315 -17.29 -4.81 16.77
CA MET A 315 -16.30 -4.36 15.81
C MET A 315 -15.96 -5.47 14.81
N VAL A 316 -15.88 -5.10 13.53
CA VAL A 316 -15.38 -5.99 12.48
C VAL A 316 -13.87 -5.83 12.41
N LEU A 317 -13.11 -6.90 12.63
CA LEU A 317 -11.65 -6.90 12.62
C LEU A 317 -11.12 -8.19 11.99
N GLY A 318 -10.26 -8.06 10.99
CA GLY A 318 -9.63 -9.16 10.27
C GLY A 318 -8.11 -9.05 10.21
N ASN A 319 -7.45 -10.21 10.16
CA ASN A 319 -6.05 -10.38 9.84
C ASN A 319 -5.90 -10.57 8.32
N ASN A 320 -5.46 -9.51 7.63
CA ASN A 320 -5.25 -9.53 6.20
C ASN A 320 -4.08 -10.44 5.82
N SER A 321 -2.95 -10.30 6.51
CA SER A 321 -1.75 -11.10 6.26
C SER A 321 -0.79 -11.04 7.44
N ASN A 322 -0.28 -12.20 7.85
CA ASN A 322 0.83 -12.27 8.79
C ASN A 322 2.13 -11.82 8.11
N ALA A 323 3.05 -11.23 8.87
CA ALA A 323 4.37 -10.91 8.35
C ALA A 323 5.14 -12.19 8.02
N GLU A 324 5.65 -12.27 6.80
CA GLU A 324 6.40 -13.41 6.27
C GLU A 324 7.56 -12.90 5.44
N LEU A 325 8.66 -13.65 5.41
CA LEU A 325 9.74 -13.41 4.46
C LEU A 325 9.24 -13.81 3.07
N GLN A 326 9.46 -12.94 2.10
CA GLN A 326 9.03 -13.18 0.72
C GLN A 326 10.25 -13.16 -0.21
N ASP A 327 10.23 -14.08 -1.17
CA ASP A 327 11.16 -14.07 -2.29
C ASP A 327 10.92 -12.83 -3.14
N TYR A 328 11.94 -11.98 -3.21
CA TYR A 328 11.98 -10.85 -4.10
C TYR A 328 12.95 -11.11 -5.24
N ARG A 329 12.43 -11.15 -6.47
CA ARG A 329 13.28 -11.27 -7.65
C ARG A 329 13.72 -9.90 -8.11
N ASN A 330 15.00 -9.76 -8.41
CA ASN A 330 15.58 -8.51 -8.87
C ASN A 330 14.81 -7.96 -10.09
N SER A 331 14.89 -6.65 -10.30
CA SER A 331 14.27 -5.99 -11.44
C SER A 331 15.17 -4.92 -12.02
N TRP A 332 14.90 -4.57 -13.28
CA TRP A 332 15.60 -3.49 -13.96
C TRP A 332 15.54 -2.15 -13.19
N GLN A 333 14.52 -1.95 -12.34
CA GLN A 333 14.40 -0.75 -11.51
C GLN A 333 15.54 -0.62 -10.49
N LEU A 334 16.16 -1.73 -10.05
CA LEU A 334 17.36 -1.72 -9.21
C LEU A 334 18.62 -1.60 -10.08
N THR A 335 18.76 -2.48 -11.07
CA THR A 335 20.03 -2.61 -11.82
C THR A 335 20.39 -1.38 -12.65
N GLN A 336 19.41 -0.57 -13.07
CA GLN A 336 19.65 0.67 -13.81
C GLN A 336 20.56 1.68 -13.07
N TRP A 337 20.69 1.59 -11.76
CA TRP A 337 21.40 2.58 -10.93
C TRP A 337 22.90 2.28 -10.75
N TYR A 338 23.36 1.15 -11.27
CA TYR A 338 24.70 0.63 -11.05
C TYR A 338 25.48 0.53 -12.34
N SER A 339 26.81 0.55 -12.23
CA SER A 339 27.68 0.44 -13.40
C SER A 339 27.50 -0.92 -14.10
N PRO A 340 27.74 -1.00 -15.42
CA PRO A 340 27.76 -2.27 -16.13
C PRO A 340 28.71 -3.29 -15.48
N GLN A 341 29.84 -2.82 -14.95
CA GLN A 341 30.82 -3.67 -14.25
C GLN A 341 30.23 -4.29 -12.98
N ALA A 342 29.51 -3.52 -12.17
CA ALA A 342 28.85 -4.05 -10.97
C ALA A 342 27.82 -5.14 -11.33
N ILE A 343 27.02 -4.90 -12.38
CA ILE A 343 26.04 -5.89 -12.86
C ILE A 343 26.74 -7.15 -13.42
N GLU A 344 27.81 -6.98 -14.18
CA GLU A 344 28.60 -8.08 -14.74
C GLU A 344 29.25 -8.96 -13.66
N GLN A 345 29.66 -8.37 -12.54
CA GLN A 345 30.30 -9.10 -11.45
C GLN A 345 29.29 -9.76 -10.51
N ASP A 346 28.21 -9.07 -10.16
CA ASP A 346 27.32 -9.53 -9.08
C ASP A 346 26.08 -10.29 -9.57
N ILE A 347 25.58 -10.01 -10.78
CA ILE A 347 24.31 -10.57 -11.29
C ILE A 347 24.54 -11.60 -12.40
N VAL A 348 25.43 -11.32 -13.34
CA VAL A 348 25.65 -12.17 -14.53
C VAL A 348 26.14 -13.58 -14.17
N PRO A 349 27.09 -13.81 -13.24
CA PRO A 349 27.63 -15.14 -13.02
C PRO A 349 26.59 -16.15 -12.55
N ALA A 350 25.75 -15.77 -11.57
CA ALA A 350 24.66 -16.62 -11.10
C ALA A 350 23.61 -16.87 -12.20
N THR A 351 23.36 -15.85 -13.03
CA THR A 351 22.41 -15.95 -14.15
C THR A 351 22.90 -16.91 -15.23
N VAL A 352 24.18 -16.86 -15.59
CA VAL A 352 24.81 -17.77 -16.55
C VAL A 352 24.82 -19.19 -16.01
N ALA A 353 25.20 -19.39 -14.76
CA ALA A 353 25.23 -20.72 -14.14
C ALA A 353 23.84 -21.40 -14.16
N GLU A 354 22.78 -20.65 -13.79
CA GLU A 354 21.41 -21.18 -13.83
C GLU A 354 20.92 -21.40 -15.27
N ALA A 355 21.30 -20.53 -16.22
CA ALA A 355 20.98 -20.71 -17.64
C ALA A 355 21.67 -21.95 -18.24
N GLU A 356 22.93 -22.21 -17.89
CA GLU A 356 23.66 -23.41 -18.31
C GLU A 356 23.04 -24.67 -17.71
N TYR A 357 22.65 -24.63 -16.44
CA TYR A 357 21.92 -25.72 -15.80
C TYR A 357 20.59 -26.00 -16.49
N LEU A 358 19.77 -24.96 -16.75
CA LEU A 358 18.51 -25.11 -17.50
C LEU A 358 18.72 -25.68 -18.90
N LYS A 359 19.73 -25.21 -19.62
CA LYS A 359 20.10 -25.73 -20.94
C LYS A 359 20.46 -27.21 -20.89
N SER A 360 21.10 -27.67 -19.82
CA SER A 360 21.47 -29.09 -19.66
C SER A 360 20.28 -30.00 -19.40
N ILE A 361 19.22 -29.50 -18.74
CA ILE A 361 18.05 -30.31 -18.36
C ILE A 361 16.84 -30.15 -19.29
N GLN A 362 16.75 -29.09 -20.08
CA GLN A 362 15.51 -28.73 -20.81
C GLN A 362 15.04 -29.76 -21.83
N ASN A 363 15.93 -30.62 -22.33
CA ASN A 363 15.60 -31.70 -23.27
C ASN A 363 15.42 -33.06 -22.58
N ASP A 364 15.62 -33.14 -21.26
CA ASP A 364 15.39 -34.33 -20.45
C ASP A 364 14.11 -34.13 -19.64
N TYR A 365 13.06 -34.89 -19.99
CA TYR A 365 11.77 -34.79 -19.33
C TYR A 365 11.85 -35.02 -17.82
N GLN A 366 12.61 -36.03 -17.36
CA GLN A 366 12.66 -36.39 -15.95
C GLN A 366 13.37 -35.33 -15.14
N LEU A 367 14.50 -34.83 -15.64
CA LEU A 367 15.26 -33.76 -14.97
C LEU A 367 14.47 -32.44 -14.96
N LEU A 368 13.80 -32.10 -16.07
CA LEU A 368 12.96 -30.92 -16.13
C LEU A 368 11.76 -31.01 -15.17
N ALA A 369 11.08 -32.16 -15.12
CA ALA A 369 9.98 -32.38 -14.19
C ALA A 369 10.43 -32.23 -12.74
N GLN A 370 11.57 -32.84 -12.37
CA GLN A 370 12.16 -32.69 -11.04
C GLN A 370 12.50 -31.24 -10.70
N TYR A 371 13.07 -30.49 -11.66
CA TYR A 371 13.35 -29.06 -11.48
C TYR A 371 12.07 -28.25 -11.24
N LEU A 372 11.04 -28.47 -12.04
CA LEU A 372 9.77 -27.74 -11.92
C LEU A 372 9.06 -28.06 -10.60
N VAL A 373 9.02 -29.33 -10.19
CA VAL A 373 8.50 -29.75 -8.89
C VAL A 373 9.29 -29.11 -7.76
N LYS A 374 10.63 -29.16 -7.80
CA LYS A 374 11.49 -28.56 -6.77
C LYS A 374 11.28 -27.05 -6.65
N ASN A 375 11.22 -26.33 -7.77
CA ASN A 375 11.00 -24.88 -7.80
C ASN A 375 9.60 -24.54 -7.26
N HIS A 376 8.58 -25.31 -7.64
CA HIS A 376 7.24 -25.17 -7.07
C HIS A 376 7.25 -25.45 -5.56
N ASP A 377 7.90 -26.51 -5.09
CA ASP A 377 7.98 -26.87 -3.68
C ASP A 377 8.72 -25.81 -2.85
N GLN A 378 9.78 -25.21 -3.40
CA GLN A 378 10.46 -24.08 -2.77
C GLN A 378 9.49 -22.90 -2.60
N LYS A 379 8.77 -22.52 -3.66
CA LYS A 379 7.75 -21.46 -3.60
C LYS A 379 6.63 -21.78 -2.59
N GLN A 380 6.19 -23.04 -2.49
CA GLN A 380 5.17 -23.47 -1.53
C GLN A 380 5.69 -23.55 -0.08
N LYS A 381 6.99 -23.81 0.14
CA LYS A 381 7.56 -23.77 1.50
C LYS A 381 7.61 -22.34 2.05
N LEU A 382 7.77 -21.36 1.17
CA LEU A 382 7.81 -19.94 1.52
C LEU A 382 6.41 -19.35 1.69
N LYS A 383 5.45 -19.75 0.85
CA LYS A 383 4.02 -19.44 1.03
C LYS A 383 3.41 -20.46 2.01
N ASN A 384 3.33 -20.17 3.31
CA ASN A 384 2.61 -21.05 4.23
C ASN A 384 1.20 -21.35 3.67
N LEU A 385 0.91 -22.64 3.46
CA LEU A 385 -0.17 -23.22 2.67
C LEU A 385 -1.62 -22.99 3.20
N GLU A 386 -2.01 -21.76 3.52
CA GLU A 386 -3.39 -21.43 3.93
C GLU A 386 -4.06 -20.35 3.07
N GLU A 387 -3.42 -19.84 2.01
CA GLU A 387 -4.07 -18.90 1.08
C GLU A 387 -4.95 -19.64 0.07
N GLU A 388 -6.19 -19.16 -0.11
CA GLU A 388 -7.08 -19.62 -1.19
C GLU A 388 -6.45 -19.32 -2.56
N LYS A 389 -5.97 -20.38 -3.22
CA LYS A 389 -5.33 -20.32 -4.53
C LYS A 389 -6.31 -19.82 -5.60
N GLU A 390 -5.86 -18.87 -6.42
CA GLU A 390 -6.59 -18.44 -7.61
C GLU A 390 -6.87 -19.63 -8.56
N PRO A 391 -7.89 -19.56 -9.44
CA PRO A 391 -8.25 -20.65 -10.35
C PRO A 391 -7.08 -21.12 -11.25
N GLU A 392 -6.23 -20.20 -11.69
CA GLU A 392 -5.03 -20.50 -12.48
C GLU A 392 -3.99 -21.28 -11.67
N ASP A 393 -3.77 -20.90 -10.41
CA ASP A 393 -2.86 -21.58 -9.47
C ASP A 393 -3.35 -23.00 -9.13
N LYS A 394 -4.66 -23.26 -9.11
CA LYS A 394 -5.21 -24.61 -8.91
C LYS A 394 -4.89 -25.55 -10.07
N ASN A 395 -4.96 -25.06 -11.31
CA ASN A 395 -4.65 -25.86 -12.50
C ASN A 395 -3.14 -26.13 -12.63
N GLU A 396 -2.30 -25.12 -12.34
CA GLU A 396 -0.85 -25.28 -12.26
C GLU A 396 -0.44 -26.28 -11.16
N PHE A 397 -1.03 -26.17 -9.97
CA PHE A 397 -0.80 -27.12 -8.87
C PHE A 397 -1.13 -28.56 -9.27
N GLY A 398 -2.30 -28.78 -9.89
CA GLY A 398 -2.71 -30.11 -10.35
C GLY A 398 -1.71 -30.73 -11.34
N LEU A 399 -1.14 -29.93 -12.24
CA LEU A 399 -0.12 -30.40 -13.19
C LEU A 399 1.23 -30.68 -12.53
N ILE A 400 1.62 -29.92 -11.49
CA ILE A 400 2.81 -30.21 -10.70
C ILE A 400 2.66 -31.55 -9.96
N GLU A 401 1.50 -31.86 -9.38
CA GLU A 401 1.26 -33.16 -8.75
C GLU A 401 1.34 -34.32 -9.76
N VAL A 402 0.88 -34.10 -10.99
CA VAL A 402 1.04 -35.07 -12.08
C VAL A 402 2.52 -35.30 -12.41
N LEU A 403 3.33 -34.23 -12.54
CA LEU A 403 4.77 -34.36 -12.74
C LEU A 403 5.45 -35.09 -11.59
N ARG A 404 5.03 -34.84 -10.34
CA ARG A 404 5.55 -35.51 -9.15
C ARG A 404 5.23 -37.00 -9.14
N ALA A 405 4.03 -37.39 -9.61
CA ALA A 405 3.61 -38.78 -9.67
C ALA A 405 4.23 -39.57 -10.83
N ASP A 406 4.58 -38.90 -11.94
CA ASP A 406 5.16 -39.53 -13.13
C ASP A 406 6.65 -39.87 -12.98
N THR A 407 6.94 -40.76 -12.03
CA THR A 407 8.30 -41.23 -11.74
C THR A 407 8.94 -42.07 -12.85
N ARG A 408 8.15 -42.55 -13.81
CA ARG A 408 8.60 -43.42 -14.91
C ARG A 408 8.69 -42.70 -16.26
N GLY A 409 8.21 -41.47 -16.37
CA GLY A 409 8.21 -40.72 -17.63
C GLY A 409 7.14 -41.18 -18.62
N GLU A 410 6.09 -41.83 -18.14
CA GLU A 410 5.01 -42.35 -19.00
C GLU A 410 4.22 -41.20 -19.66
N LEU A 411 4.23 -40.01 -19.05
CA LEU A 411 3.52 -38.84 -19.55
C LEU A 411 4.42 -37.87 -20.33
N ALA A 412 5.68 -38.25 -20.62
CA ALA A 412 6.65 -37.39 -21.31
C ALA A 412 6.15 -36.84 -22.65
N ASN A 413 5.28 -37.58 -23.34
CA ASN A 413 4.70 -37.21 -24.63
C ASN A 413 3.26 -36.71 -24.55
N HIS A 414 2.66 -36.63 -23.35
CA HIS A 414 1.27 -36.19 -23.21
C HIS A 414 1.16 -34.69 -23.56
N PRO A 415 0.34 -34.27 -24.54
CA PRO A 415 0.36 -32.90 -25.07
C PRO A 415 0.18 -31.81 -24.01
N LYS A 416 -0.70 -32.03 -23.03
CA LYS A 416 -0.94 -31.08 -21.92
C LYS A 416 0.30 -30.92 -21.03
N ILE A 417 1.06 -31.99 -20.80
CA ILE A 417 2.27 -31.98 -19.97
C ILE A 417 3.42 -31.30 -20.71
N VAL A 418 3.59 -31.64 -21.99
CA VAL A 418 4.58 -30.97 -22.86
C VAL A 418 4.33 -29.47 -22.94
N SER A 419 3.08 -29.04 -23.13
CA SER A 419 2.72 -27.62 -23.14
C SER A 419 3.06 -26.94 -21.82
N PHE A 420 2.66 -27.55 -20.71
CA PHE A 420 2.94 -27.02 -19.37
C PHE A 420 4.44 -26.87 -19.09
N CYS A 421 5.24 -27.90 -19.35
CA CYS A 421 6.69 -27.85 -19.17
C CYS A 421 7.34 -26.77 -20.05
N ARG A 422 6.90 -26.64 -21.32
CA ARG A 422 7.38 -25.59 -22.22
C ARG A 422 7.05 -24.19 -21.71
N ASP A 423 5.83 -23.99 -21.22
CA ASP A 423 5.41 -22.69 -20.67
C ASP A 423 6.19 -22.33 -19.42
N GLN A 424 6.41 -23.27 -18.50
CA GLN A 424 7.20 -23.04 -17.29
C GLN A 424 8.68 -22.77 -17.62
N LEU A 425 9.25 -23.51 -18.57
CA LEU A 425 10.60 -23.28 -19.06
C LEU A 425 10.75 -21.90 -19.71
N ARG A 426 9.80 -21.51 -20.57
CA ARG A 426 9.76 -20.19 -21.20
C ARG A 426 9.67 -19.07 -20.16
N LYS A 427 8.80 -19.22 -19.15
CA LYS A 427 8.70 -18.27 -18.03
C LYS A 427 10.06 -18.13 -17.33
N ARG A 428 10.73 -19.25 -17.03
CA ARG A 428 12.02 -19.22 -16.34
C ARG A 428 13.13 -18.57 -17.17
N TRP A 429 13.24 -18.89 -18.46
CA TRP A 429 14.21 -18.23 -19.35
C TRP A 429 13.97 -16.72 -19.45
N LEU A 430 12.71 -16.30 -19.57
CA LEU A 430 12.35 -14.88 -19.59
C LEU A 430 12.74 -14.18 -18.28
N GLU A 431 12.53 -14.84 -17.14
CA GLU A 431 12.94 -14.31 -15.84
C GLU A 431 14.45 -14.15 -15.73
N LEU A 432 15.24 -15.15 -16.15
CA LEU A 432 16.70 -15.03 -16.14
C LEU A 432 17.16 -13.87 -17.03
N ALA A 433 16.59 -13.73 -18.22
CA ALA A 433 16.95 -12.67 -19.16
C ALA A 433 16.59 -11.26 -18.66
N THR A 434 15.56 -11.11 -17.82
CA THR A 434 15.03 -9.80 -17.41
C THR A 434 15.32 -9.43 -15.96
N LYS A 435 15.58 -10.42 -15.09
CA LYS A 435 15.72 -10.26 -13.64
C LYS A 435 17.01 -10.89 -13.10
N GLY A 436 17.65 -11.79 -13.85
CA GLY A 436 18.76 -12.59 -13.36
C GLY A 436 18.33 -13.74 -12.44
N ALA A 437 19.31 -14.48 -11.93
CA ALA A 437 19.07 -15.66 -11.06
C ALA A 437 19.00 -15.35 -9.56
N ASN A 438 19.56 -14.22 -9.11
CA ASN A 438 19.58 -13.88 -7.69
C ASN A 438 18.15 -13.71 -7.16
N THR A 439 17.86 -14.39 -6.06
CA THR A 439 16.64 -14.21 -5.28
C THR A 439 17.03 -13.48 -4.00
N LEU A 440 16.37 -12.36 -3.75
CA LEU A 440 16.55 -11.50 -2.59
C LEU A 440 15.39 -11.76 -1.62
N GLU A 441 15.52 -11.31 -0.38
CA GLU A 441 14.45 -11.44 0.62
C GLU A 441 13.84 -10.08 0.92
N SER A 442 12.51 -10.04 1.03
CA SER A 442 11.78 -8.90 1.55
C SER A 442 10.98 -9.26 2.79
N ALA A 443 10.86 -8.30 3.71
CA ALA A 443 10.19 -8.47 4.97
C ALA A 443 9.34 -7.24 5.30
N MET A 444 8.31 -7.42 6.14
CA MET A 444 7.42 -6.33 6.52
C MET A 444 8.19 -5.28 7.32
N ALA A 445 8.11 -4.03 6.89
CA ALA A 445 8.69 -2.91 7.59
C ALA A 445 7.97 -2.70 8.92
N GLN A 446 8.72 -2.56 10.01
CA GLN A 446 8.20 -2.20 11.33
C GLN A 446 9.02 -1.04 11.92
N PRO A 447 8.41 -0.13 12.68
CA PRO A 447 9.14 0.97 13.29
C PRO A 447 9.89 0.52 14.54
N ALA A 448 11.12 1.00 14.74
CA ALA A 448 11.82 0.88 16.00
C ALA A 448 12.65 2.13 16.33
N ASP A 449 12.74 2.47 17.62
CA ASP A 449 13.61 3.55 18.12
C ASP A 449 15.05 3.02 18.22
N ILE A 450 15.67 2.83 17.05
CA ILE A 450 17.05 2.35 16.88
C ILE A 450 17.94 3.43 16.26
N LYS A 451 19.25 3.24 16.34
CA LYS A 451 20.24 4.19 15.80
C LYS A 451 20.06 4.39 14.28
N PRO A 452 20.11 5.63 13.77
CA PRO A 452 20.12 5.87 12.32
C PRO A 452 21.25 5.11 11.61
N GLY A 453 20.97 4.60 10.41
CA GLY A 453 21.90 3.79 9.62
C GLY A 453 22.06 2.35 10.09
N THR A 454 21.17 1.89 10.98
CA THR A 454 21.08 0.48 11.39
C THR A 454 19.67 -0.07 11.15
N VAL A 455 19.57 -1.39 11.08
CA VAL A 455 18.29 -2.13 11.05
C VAL A 455 18.36 -3.31 12.03
N ILE A 456 17.23 -3.73 12.56
CA ILE A 456 17.09 -5.06 13.20
C ILE A 456 16.40 -5.97 12.18
N ALA A 457 17.10 -7.01 11.76
CA ALA A 457 16.62 -7.98 10.80
C ALA A 457 16.90 -9.39 11.37
N PRO A 458 15.95 -9.97 12.13
CA PRO A 458 16.17 -11.22 12.87
C PRO A 458 16.61 -12.42 12.03
N HIS A 459 16.26 -12.43 10.75
CA HIS A 459 16.62 -13.47 9.79
C HIS A 459 18.04 -13.32 9.23
N LEU A 460 18.72 -12.20 9.51
CA LEU A 460 20.08 -11.90 9.07
C LEU A 460 21.04 -11.89 10.26
N ILE A 461 22.32 -12.12 9.97
CA ILE A 461 23.40 -12.16 10.96
C ILE A 461 23.67 -10.73 11.47
N SER A 462 23.75 -10.57 12.79
CA SER A 462 24.13 -9.28 13.40
C SER A 462 25.56 -8.90 13.00
N GLY A 463 25.78 -7.62 12.70
CA GLY A 463 27.04 -7.08 12.18
C GLY A 463 27.16 -7.12 10.65
N SER A 464 26.29 -7.84 9.94
CA SER A 464 26.29 -7.84 8.47
C SER A 464 25.90 -6.47 7.91
N GLU A 465 26.58 -6.01 6.86
CA GLU A 465 26.10 -4.90 6.05
C GLU A 465 25.05 -5.40 5.06
N VAL A 466 23.99 -4.61 4.88
CA VAL A 466 22.88 -4.92 3.97
C VAL A 466 22.52 -3.73 3.11
N ILE A 467 22.15 -3.99 1.86
CA ILE A 467 21.47 -3.03 0.97
C ILE A 467 19.97 -3.13 1.25
N VAL A 468 19.35 -1.99 1.57
CA VAL A 468 17.92 -1.88 1.84
C VAL A 468 17.26 -1.02 0.77
N THR A 469 16.12 -1.46 0.25
CA THR A 469 15.29 -0.67 -0.68
C THR A 469 13.81 -1.04 -0.60
N ARG A 470 12.97 -0.20 -1.22
CA ARG A 470 11.53 -0.40 -1.39
C ARG A 470 11.13 -0.06 -2.82
N TYR A 471 10.18 -0.81 -3.36
CA TYR A 471 9.64 -0.57 -4.69
C TYR A 471 8.31 0.20 -4.63
N PRO A 472 8.02 1.06 -5.64
CA PRO A 472 8.90 1.42 -6.75
C PRO A 472 10.10 2.27 -6.31
N ILE A 473 11.25 2.08 -6.97
CA ILE A 473 12.48 2.85 -6.67
C ILE A 473 12.42 4.15 -7.45
N ILE A 474 12.23 5.27 -6.76
CA ILE A 474 12.14 6.59 -7.41
C ILE A 474 13.49 7.01 -7.96
N ASN A 475 14.53 6.97 -7.14
CA ASN A 475 15.90 7.25 -7.56
C ASN A 475 16.91 6.41 -6.77
N LYS A 476 18.21 6.54 -7.11
CA LYS A 476 19.29 5.80 -6.45
C LYS A 476 19.38 6.08 -4.94
N ASP A 477 18.98 7.27 -4.48
CA ASP A 477 19.00 7.62 -3.05
C ASP A 477 17.99 6.81 -2.23
N ASN A 478 17.05 6.12 -2.87
CA ASN A 478 16.15 5.15 -2.23
C ASN A 478 16.76 3.77 -1.98
N ILE A 479 18.02 3.57 -2.33
CA ILE A 479 18.78 2.35 -2.09
C ILE A 479 19.94 2.70 -1.16
N ARG A 480 20.00 2.09 0.02
CA ARG A 480 20.96 2.48 1.06
C ARG A 480 21.56 1.28 1.77
N ARG A 481 22.82 1.43 2.18
CA ARG A 481 23.49 0.45 3.05
C ARG A 481 23.21 0.73 4.51
N TYR A 482 22.85 -0.32 5.25
CA TYR A 482 22.66 -0.33 6.69
C TYR A 482 23.53 -1.41 7.32
N VAL A 483 23.78 -1.29 8.62
CA VAL A 483 24.34 -2.38 9.43
C VAL A 483 23.20 -3.07 10.16
N VAL A 484 23.15 -4.41 10.09
CA VAL A 484 22.25 -5.21 10.91
C VAL A 484 22.78 -5.21 12.34
N ASP A 485 21.96 -4.79 13.30
CA ASP A 485 22.32 -4.79 14.71
C ASP A 485 21.12 -5.28 15.52
N ASN A 486 21.00 -6.61 15.62
CA ASN A 486 19.88 -7.30 16.27
C ASN A 486 19.91 -7.17 17.81
N GLU A 487 20.98 -6.60 18.39
CA GLU A 487 21.18 -6.52 19.83
C GLU A 487 20.67 -5.21 20.43
N GLN A 488 20.42 -4.17 19.62
CA GLN A 488 19.90 -2.87 20.11
C GLN A 488 18.60 -3.00 20.90
N ILE A 489 17.71 -3.88 20.47
CA ILE A 489 16.45 -4.17 21.16
C ILE A 489 16.29 -5.70 21.20
N PRO A 490 16.83 -6.37 22.25
CA PRO A 490 16.83 -7.83 22.34
C PRO A 490 15.43 -8.46 22.24
N GLU A 491 14.39 -7.73 22.65
CA GLU A 491 12.99 -8.16 22.58
C GLU A 491 12.50 -8.44 21.15
N LEU A 492 13.19 -7.91 20.12
CA LEU A 492 12.76 -8.02 18.74
C LEU A 492 13.41 -9.21 17.99
N ILE A 493 14.42 -9.85 18.59
CA ILE A 493 15.20 -10.91 17.92
C ILE A 493 14.38 -12.16 17.58
N ASP A 494 13.31 -12.42 18.33
CA ASP A 494 12.41 -13.55 18.06
C ASP A 494 11.27 -13.19 17.09
N THR A 495 11.23 -11.94 16.61
CA THR A 495 10.18 -11.49 15.68
C THR A 495 10.43 -12.06 14.30
N ARG A 496 9.40 -12.66 13.69
CA ARG A 496 9.51 -13.30 12.37
C ARG A 496 8.91 -12.43 11.26
N GLY A 497 9.49 -12.51 10.06
CA GLY A 497 8.94 -11.91 8.84
C GLY A 497 9.02 -10.39 8.74
N CYS A 498 9.83 -9.75 9.61
CA CYS A 498 9.93 -8.29 9.68
C CYS A 498 11.37 -7.78 9.61
N VAL A 499 11.50 -6.52 9.22
CA VAL A 499 12.69 -5.69 9.40
C VAL A 499 12.27 -4.45 10.16
N PHE A 500 12.96 -4.17 11.27
CA PHE A 500 12.76 -2.97 12.03
C PHE A 500 13.76 -1.89 11.62
N ILE A 501 13.23 -0.70 11.37
CA ILE A 501 14.00 0.44 10.87
C ILE A 501 13.62 1.70 11.66
N ASN A 502 14.58 2.63 11.78
CA ASN A 502 14.29 3.95 12.32
C ASN A 502 13.24 4.65 11.42
N PRO A 503 12.10 5.14 11.97
CA PRO A 503 11.06 5.78 11.16
C PRO A 503 11.54 6.95 10.31
N ASN A 504 12.53 7.72 10.78
CA ASN A 504 13.09 8.83 10.00
C ASN A 504 13.88 8.33 8.80
N ASP A 505 14.63 7.23 8.93
CA ASP A 505 15.36 6.63 7.82
C ASP A 505 14.40 6.00 6.81
N ALA A 506 13.37 5.29 7.30
CA ALA A 506 12.32 4.68 6.50
C ALA A 506 11.61 5.71 5.62
N MET A 507 11.20 6.85 6.19
CA MET A 507 10.58 7.94 5.47
C MET A 507 11.56 8.65 4.53
N ARG A 508 12.77 8.98 5.02
CA ARG A 508 13.76 9.78 4.29
C ARG A 508 14.33 9.09 3.07
N TYR A 509 14.66 7.81 3.21
CA TYR A 509 15.35 7.05 2.17
C TYR A 509 14.39 6.13 1.43
N HIS A 510 13.40 5.51 2.07
CA HIS A 510 12.57 4.49 1.38
C HIS A 510 11.13 4.94 1.11
N GLN A 511 10.77 6.15 1.54
CA GLN A 511 9.40 6.67 1.53
C GLN A 511 8.38 5.68 2.12
N CYS A 512 8.86 4.84 3.02
CA CYS A 512 8.16 3.74 3.64
C CYS A 512 7.25 4.27 4.75
N ASP A 513 6.04 3.72 4.84
CA ASP A 513 5.20 3.78 6.03
C ASP A 513 5.08 2.39 6.65
N PHE A 514 4.32 2.24 7.73
CA PHE A 514 4.18 0.94 8.43
C PHE A 514 2.78 0.36 8.32
N ASP A 515 2.09 0.63 7.20
CA ASP A 515 0.74 0.13 6.95
C ASP A 515 0.69 -1.26 6.29
N GLY A 516 1.85 -1.83 5.98
CA GLY A 516 2.05 -3.14 5.35
C GLY A 516 3.22 -3.20 4.36
N ASP A 517 3.95 -2.09 4.20
CA ASP A 517 5.12 -1.98 3.32
C ASP A 517 6.17 -3.07 3.59
N GLN A 518 6.85 -3.47 2.52
CA GLN A 518 7.93 -4.44 2.55
C GLN A 518 9.26 -3.75 2.20
N LEU A 519 10.31 -4.11 2.93
CA LEU A 519 11.69 -3.71 2.63
C LEU A 519 12.45 -4.93 2.10
N VAL A 520 13.10 -4.76 0.96
CA VAL A 520 14.07 -5.74 0.46
C VAL A 520 15.38 -5.50 1.20
N CYS A 521 15.90 -6.52 1.88
CA CYS A 521 17.15 -6.45 2.64
C CYS A 521 18.13 -7.48 2.08
N THR A 522 19.16 -7.02 1.38
CA THR A 522 20.13 -7.88 0.70
C THR A 522 21.48 -7.79 1.37
N PRO A 523 22.07 -8.90 1.87
CA PRO A 523 23.44 -8.91 2.37
C PRO A 523 24.42 -8.35 1.34
N CYS A 524 25.29 -7.42 1.75
CA CYS A 524 26.29 -6.81 0.86
C CYS A 524 27.24 -7.86 0.26
N ASP A 525 27.53 -8.95 0.98
CA ASP A 525 28.39 -10.04 0.50
C ASP A 525 27.80 -10.79 -0.70
N LEU A 526 26.48 -10.71 -0.90
CA LEU A 526 25.83 -11.30 -2.08
C LEU A 526 26.04 -10.45 -3.33
N LEU A 527 26.18 -9.13 -3.16
CA LEU A 527 26.30 -8.14 -4.24
C LEU A 527 27.42 -7.12 -3.91
N PRO A 528 28.69 -7.55 -3.79
CA PRO A 528 29.77 -6.74 -3.22
C PRO A 528 30.10 -5.49 -4.06
N THR A 529 30.06 -5.58 -5.39
CA THR A 529 30.39 -4.45 -6.26
C THR A 529 29.24 -3.43 -6.31
N ILE A 530 28.00 -3.89 -6.34
CA ILE A 530 26.80 -3.05 -6.17
C ILE A 530 26.80 -2.38 -4.79
N ALA A 531 27.17 -3.12 -3.73
CA ALA A 531 27.28 -2.58 -2.38
C ALA A 531 28.33 -1.45 -2.30
N ALA A 532 29.48 -1.61 -2.95
CA ALA A 532 30.52 -0.58 -3.02
C ALA A 532 30.02 0.72 -3.68
N GLU A 533 29.16 0.62 -4.69
CA GLU A 533 28.52 1.76 -5.35
C GLU A 533 27.29 2.32 -4.61
N THR A 534 26.86 1.68 -3.52
CA THR A 534 25.69 2.07 -2.74
C THR A 534 26.09 2.93 -1.53
N ARG A 535 25.41 4.07 -1.38
CA ARG A 535 25.63 4.98 -0.25
C ARG A 535 25.12 4.38 1.06
N THR A 536 25.80 4.69 2.16
CA THR A 536 25.32 4.31 3.50
C THR A 536 24.14 5.18 3.91
N ALA A 537 23.28 4.66 4.79
CA ALA A 537 22.22 5.40 5.47
C ALA A 537 22.79 6.21 6.65
N ARG A 538 23.86 6.96 6.41
CA ARG A 538 24.41 7.91 7.38
C ARG A 538 24.25 9.31 6.82
N ILE A 539 23.53 10.12 7.57
CA ILE A 539 23.30 11.53 7.23
C ILE A 539 24.64 12.26 7.33
N GLN A 540 25.01 13.00 6.29
CA GLN A 540 26.17 13.89 6.29
C GLN A 540 25.65 15.28 5.93
N LEU A 541 25.59 16.19 6.90
CA LEU A 541 25.05 17.53 6.67
C LEU A 541 26.18 18.52 6.34
N ASP A 542 25.93 19.44 5.41
CA ASP A 542 26.72 20.67 5.29
C ASP A 542 26.36 21.69 6.38
N ALA A 543 26.99 22.88 6.33
CA ALA A 543 26.78 23.94 7.31
C ALA A 543 25.34 24.50 7.28
N GLU A 544 24.67 24.37 6.13
CA GLU A 544 23.29 24.79 5.87
C GLU A 544 22.27 23.70 6.21
N GLY A 545 22.71 22.50 6.60
CA GLY A 545 21.85 21.38 6.99
C GLY A 545 21.38 20.50 5.82
N ASN A 546 22.01 20.61 4.64
CA ASN A 546 21.71 19.75 3.48
C ASN A 546 22.47 18.43 3.57
N ASP A 547 21.79 17.34 3.22
CA ASP A 547 22.38 15.99 3.19
C ASP A 547 23.29 15.83 1.96
N LEU A 548 24.60 15.95 2.19
CA LEU A 548 25.68 15.77 1.23
C LEU A 548 25.80 14.31 0.75
N ASN A 549 25.22 13.35 1.47
CA ASN A 549 25.28 11.95 1.11
C ASN A 549 24.13 11.57 0.15
N ARG A 550 23.97 12.33 -0.94
CA ARG A 550 22.93 12.15 -1.95
C ARG A 550 23.48 12.27 -3.37
N ASP A 551 22.86 11.54 -4.29
CA ASP A 551 23.13 11.62 -5.72
C ASP A 551 22.18 12.60 -6.44
N PHE A 552 20.98 12.78 -5.89
CA PHE A 552 19.91 13.57 -6.49
C PHE A 552 19.26 14.55 -5.51
N ASN A 553 18.54 15.52 -6.08
CA ASN A 553 17.72 16.44 -5.31
C ASN A 553 16.62 15.67 -4.55
N PRO A 554 16.31 16.06 -3.30
CA PRO A 554 15.22 15.45 -2.55
C PRO A 554 13.88 15.57 -3.29
N VAL A 555 13.19 14.44 -3.46
CA VAL A 555 11.83 14.43 -3.99
C VAL A 555 10.86 14.77 -2.86
N VAL A 556 10.15 15.88 -3.01
CA VAL A 556 9.24 16.40 -1.98
C VAL A 556 7.81 15.98 -2.30
N LYS A 557 7.17 15.28 -1.35
CA LYS A 557 5.75 14.90 -1.47
C LYS A 557 4.88 16.15 -1.62
N LYS A 558 4.07 16.20 -2.67
CA LYS A 558 3.13 17.31 -2.90
C LYS A 558 1.95 17.23 -1.94
N GLN A 559 1.38 18.39 -1.62
CA GLN A 559 0.14 18.45 -0.87
C GLN A 559 -0.99 17.81 -1.69
N LYS A 560 -1.73 16.90 -1.08
CA LYS A 560 -2.85 16.22 -1.71
C LYS A 560 -3.98 17.21 -1.98
N LYS A 561 -4.35 17.38 -3.25
CA LYS A 561 -5.57 18.08 -3.66
C LYS A 561 -6.77 17.15 -3.62
N ALA A 562 -7.87 17.63 -3.07
CA ALA A 562 -9.15 16.95 -3.15
C ALA A 562 -9.61 16.86 -4.61
N TYR A 563 -10.32 15.80 -4.96
CA TYR A 563 -11.09 15.85 -6.19
C TYR A 563 -12.23 16.84 -5.94
N PRO A 564 -12.48 17.81 -6.84
CA PRO A 564 -13.77 18.49 -6.84
C PRO A 564 -14.85 17.40 -6.88
N GLN A 565 -16.07 17.66 -6.39
CA GLN A 565 -17.18 16.70 -6.33
C GLN A 565 -17.68 16.23 -7.72
N SER A 566 -16.79 15.98 -8.67
CA SER A 566 -17.02 15.22 -9.89
C SER A 566 -17.64 13.88 -9.51
N ASP A 567 -18.71 13.51 -10.18
CA ASP A 567 -19.41 12.24 -10.04
C ASP A 567 -18.47 11.05 -9.69
N LEU A 568 -18.87 10.26 -8.68
CA LEU A 568 -18.07 9.15 -8.13
C LEU A 568 -17.66 8.13 -9.20
N LYS A 569 -18.47 7.96 -10.26
CA LYS A 569 -18.10 7.11 -11.40
C LYS A 569 -16.80 7.60 -12.02
N HIS A 570 -16.64 8.93 -12.16
CA HIS A 570 -15.44 9.52 -12.72
C HIS A 570 -14.21 9.28 -11.87
N MET A 571 -14.37 9.41 -10.57
CA MET A 571 -13.28 9.20 -9.63
C MET A 571 -12.84 7.73 -9.59
N ALA A 572 -13.79 6.79 -9.61
CA ALA A 572 -13.53 5.36 -9.62
C ALA A 572 -12.60 4.93 -10.78
N LEU A 573 -12.73 5.59 -11.94
CA LEU A 573 -11.87 5.36 -13.10
C LEU A 573 -10.59 6.17 -13.07
N ALA A 574 -10.66 7.44 -12.66
CA ALA A 574 -9.49 8.31 -12.63
C ALA A 574 -8.40 7.78 -11.70
N VAL A 575 -8.78 7.16 -10.57
CA VAL A 575 -7.85 6.49 -9.65
C VAL A 575 -7.10 5.32 -10.31
N ARG A 576 -7.70 4.67 -11.33
CA ARG A 576 -7.07 3.59 -12.09
C ARG A 576 -6.03 4.09 -13.10
N LEU A 577 -6.26 5.28 -13.65
CA LEU A 577 -5.40 5.89 -14.68
C LEU A 577 -4.15 6.54 -14.07
N ASN A 578 -3.37 5.74 -13.35
CA ASN A 578 -2.04 6.16 -12.92
C ASN A 578 -1.01 5.88 -14.02
N SER A 579 0.02 6.73 -14.07
CA SER A 579 1.13 6.59 -15.01
C SER A 579 2.39 6.07 -14.33
N ILE A 580 2.28 5.41 -13.16
CA ILE A 580 3.43 4.97 -12.35
C ILE A 580 4.39 4.12 -13.22
N GLY A 581 3.88 3.06 -13.85
CA GLY A 581 4.71 2.19 -14.69
C GLY A 581 5.30 2.89 -15.92
N ARG A 582 4.54 3.80 -16.54
CA ARG A 582 5.00 4.59 -17.70
C ARG A 582 6.14 5.54 -17.31
N ILE A 583 5.98 6.27 -16.22
CA ILE A 583 6.98 7.23 -15.73
C ILE A 583 8.20 6.48 -15.21
N ALA A 584 8.03 5.37 -14.48
CA ALA A 584 9.15 4.52 -14.06
C ALA A 584 9.95 4.04 -15.29
N ASN A 585 9.29 3.53 -16.33
CA ASN A 585 9.96 3.13 -17.57
C ASN A 585 10.69 4.30 -18.25
N ALA A 586 10.11 5.50 -18.22
CA ALA A 586 10.75 6.71 -18.74
C ALA A 586 12.02 7.06 -17.93
N ILE A 587 11.98 6.97 -16.60
CA ILE A 587 13.15 7.10 -15.72
C ILE A 587 14.24 6.13 -16.17
N GLY A 588 13.92 4.85 -16.37
CA GLY A 588 14.88 3.85 -16.85
C GLY A 588 15.50 4.18 -18.19
N ARG A 589 14.68 4.59 -19.16
CA ARG A 589 15.18 4.98 -20.49
C ARG A 589 16.10 6.19 -20.43
N VAL A 590 15.72 7.23 -19.69
CA VAL A 590 16.51 8.46 -19.57
C VAL A 590 17.79 8.22 -18.78
N ASN A 591 17.71 7.49 -17.67
CA ASN A 591 18.86 7.16 -16.84
C ASN A 591 19.90 6.32 -17.59
N CYS A 592 19.46 5.35 -18.40
CA CYS A 592 20.36 4.52 -19.20
C CYS A 592 20.83 5.19 -20.51
N ALA A 593 20.26 6.33 -20.91
CA ALA A 593 20.65 7.01 -22.13
C ALA A 593 22.09 7.59 -22.03
N GLN A 594 22.86 7.40 -23.09
CA GLN A 594 24.23 7.88 -23.22
C GLN A 594 24.32 9.00 -24.26
N PRO A 595 25.23 9.98 -24.09
CA PRO A 595 25.49 10.96 -25.13
C PRO A 595 26.02 10.26 -26.39
N ASN A 596 25.75 10.85 -27.57
CA ASN A 596 26.36 10.37 -28.81
C ASN A 596 27.89 10.52 -28.68
N PRO A 597 28.67 9.41 -28.76
CA PRO A 597 30.12 9.47 -28.62
C PRO A 597 30.80 10.27 -29.75
N GLU A 598 30.14 10.42 -30.89
CA GLU A 598 30.63 11.18 -32.05
C GLU A 598 30.28 12.69 -31.98
N ALA A 599 29.42 13.10 -31.05
CA ALA A 599 29.09 14.51 -30.87
C ALA A 599 30.24 15.27 -30.19
N ASP A 600 30.30 16.59 -30.37
CA ASP A 600 31.31 17.40 -29.72
C ASP A 600 31.14 17.46 -28.19
N ILE A 601 32.20 17.87 -27.49
CA ILE A 601 32.23 17.90 -26.01
C ILE A 601 31.14 18.82 -25.43
N GLN A 602 30.76 19.90 -26.12
CA GLN A 602 29.72 20.82 -25.64
C GLN A 602 28.35 20.19 -25.75
N ASP A 603 28.06 19.50 -26.86
CA ASP A 603 26.82 18.75 -27.06
C ASP A 603 26.70 17.59 -26.06
N GLN A 604 27.79 16.86 -25.81
CA GLN A 604 27.79 15.81 -24.79
C GLN A 604 27.52 16.38 -23.38
N LYS A 605 28.13 17.53 -23.02
CA LYS A 605 27.86 18.22 -21.76
C LYS A 605 26.42 18.73 -21.67
N TYR A 606 25.90 19.28 -22.75
CA TYR A 606 24.51 19.75 -22.85
C TYR A 606 23.55 18.58 -22.64
N PHE A 607 23.79 17.45 -23.30
CA PHE A 607 23.01 16.23 -23.11
C PHE A 607 22.98 15.77 -21.64
N LEU A 608 24.14 15.72 -20.97
CA LEU A 608 24.21 15.31 -19.57
C LEU A 608 23.47 16.26 -18.63
N LYS A 609 23.57 17.58 -18.88
CA LYS A 609 22.82 18.59 -18.13
C LYS A 609 21.31 18.41 -18.32
N PHE A 610 20.87 18.30 -19.58
CA PHE A 610 19.46 18.11 -19.93
C PHE A 610 18.90 16.81 -19.35
N LYS A 611 19.67 15.71 -19.41
CA LYS A 611 19.33 14.43 -18.78
C LYS A 611 19.08 14.63 -17.29
N ARG A 612 19.97 15.29 -16.56
CA ARG A 612 19.81 15.54 -15.12
C ARG A 612 18.55 16.36 -14.81
N GLU A 613 18.31 17.45 -15.54
CA GLU A 613 17.11 18.28 -15.36
C GLU A 613 15.81 17.50 -15.64
N LEU A 614 15.81 16.64 -16.66
CA LEU A 614 14.65 15.79 -16.94
C LEU A 614 14.45 14.70 -15.89
N MET A 615 15.52 14.12 -15.34
CA MET A 615 15.42 13.13 -14.27
C MET A 615 14.72 13.73 -13.04
N ASP A 616 15.05 14.96 -12.63
CA ASP A 616 14.38 15.64 -11.52
C ASP A 616 12.86 15.79 -11.78
N VAL A 617 12.47 16.16 -13.01
CA VAL A 617 11.06 16.23 -13.42
C VAL A 617 10.39 14.85 -13.38
N LEU A 618 11.08 13.80 -13.83
CA LEU A 618 10.54 12.44 -13.84
C LEU A 618 10.39 11.87 -12.42
N PHE A 619 11.32 12.16 -11.51
CA PHE A 619 11.21 11.76 -10.11
C PHE A 619 10.02 12.41 -9.42
N ASP A 620 9.84 13.73 -9.61
CA ASP A 620 8.68 14.44 -9.07
C ASP A 620 7.37 13.91 -9.70
N SER A 621 7.39 13.64 -11.01
CA SER A 621 6.26 13.03 -11.73
C SER A 621 5.88 11.65 -11.17
N LEU A 622 6.87 10.79 -10.90
CA LEU A 622 6.63 9.47 -10.31
C LEU A 622 6.02 9.59 -8.92
N GLN A 623 6.53 10.50 -8.09
CA GLN A 623 5.95 10.77 -6.77
C GLN A 623 4.48 11.20 -6.85
N VAL A 624 4.17 12.15 -7.74
CA VAL A 624 2.79 12.62 -7.94
C VAL A 624 1.87 11.46 -8.35
N GLU A 625 2.35 10.57 -9.23
CA GLU A 625 1.55 9.44 -9.70
C GLU A 625 1.37 8.33 -8.66
N VAL A 626 2.36 8.07 -7.79
CA VAL A 626 2.22 7.16 -6.64
C VAL A 626 1.13 7.65 -5.67
N ASP A 627 1.00 8.96 -5.49
CA ASP A 627 -0.04 9.56 -4.65
C ASP A 627 -1.36 9.88 -5.40
N SER A 628 -1.44 9.63 -6.72
CA SER A 628 -2.62 9.91 -7.54
C SER A 628 -3.91 9.19 -7.13
N PRO A 629 -3.88 8.00 -6.48
CA PRO A 629 -5.09 7.44 -5.86
C PRO A 629 -5.60 8.30 -4.70
N LYS A 630 -4.73 9.08 -4.05
CA LYS A 630 -5.01 9.90 -2.87
C LYS A 630 -5.15 11.40 -3.20
N SER A 631 -5.01 11.79 -4.46
CA SER A 631 -5.07 13.18 -4.90
C SER A 631 -5.60 13.32 -6.33
N SER A 632 -6.34 14.40 -6.59
CA SER A 632 -6.78 14.74 -7.95
C SER A 632 -5.66 15.16 -8.88
N SER A 633 -4.53 15.59 -8.33
CA SER A 633 -3.39 16.03 -9.12
C SER A 633 -2.74 14.88 -9.89
N ARG A 634 -2.23 15.23 -11.07
CA ARG A 634 -1.47 14.35 -11.96
C ARG A 634 -0.17 15.02 -12.35
N TYR A 635 0.81 14.25 -12.79
CA TYR A 635 2.09 14.85 -13.20
C TYR A 635 1.91 15.86 -14.34
N SER A 636 0.93 15.67 -15.22
CA SER A 636 0.60 16.57 -16.32
C SER A 636 0.15 17.96 -15.87
N ASP A 637 -0.39 18.10 -14.66
CA ASP A 637 -0.81 19.39 -14.11
C ASP A 637 0.39 20.27 -13.77
N TYR A 638 1.51 19.64 -13.43
CA TYR A 638 2.78 20.31 -13.11
C TYR A 638 3.71 20.37 -14.32
N TYR A 639 3.63 19.37 -15.20
CA TYR A 639 4.53 19.18 -16.33
C TYR A 639 3.75 18.85 -17.63
N PRO A 640 2.95 19.79 -18.16
CA PRO A 640 2.05 19.54 -19.30
C PRO A 640 2.80 19.13 -20.57
N ASP A 641 4.04 19.59 -20.74
CA ASP A 641 4.85 19.28 -21.91
C ASP A 641 5.62 17.95 -21.78
N LEU A 642 5.62 17.28 -20.63
CA LEU A 642 6.46 16.10 -20.40
C LEU A 642 6.18 14.99 -21.40
N ASN A 643 4.90 14.74 -21.71
CA ASN A 643 4.51 13.74 -22.71
C ASN A 643 5.05 14.08 -24.11
N ARG A 644 4.97 15.35 -24.50
CA ARG A 644 5.51 15.81 -25.78
C ARG A 644 7.03 15.63 -25.83
N ARG A 645 7.72 15.95 -24.73
CA ARG A 645 9.18 15.77 -24.61
C ARG A 645 9.57 14.31 -24.75
N LEU A 646 8.94 13.41 -23.99
CA LEU A 646 9.20 11.97 -24.02
C LEU A 646 8.89 11.32 -25.38
N ASN A 647 7.96 11.87 -26.15
CA ASN A 647 7.58 11.38 -27.48
C ASN A 647 8.32 12.07 -28.63
N SER A 648 9.17 13.07 -28.36
CA SER A 648 9.89 13.79 -29.41
C SER A 648 10.95 12.92 -30.07
N GLN A 649 11.24 13.15 -31.35
CA GLN A 649 12.27 12.40 -32.09
C GLN A 649 13.66 12.50 -31.44
N ALA A 650 13.94 13.57 -30.70
CA ALA A 650 15.17 13.73 -29.91
C ALA A 650 15.32 12.68 -28.79
N PHE A 651 14.21 12.10 -28.31
CA PHE A 651 14.19 10.96 -27.39
C PHE A 651 14.09 9.62 -28.12
N ALA A 652 13.81 9.63 -29.42
CA ALA A 652 13.46 8.45 -30.18
C ALA A 652 14.64 7.75 -30.85
N LEU A 653 15.91 8.21 -30.74
CA LEU A 653 17.20 7.49 -31.02
C LEU A 653 18.40 8.50 -31.04
N PRO A 654 19.70 8.07 -30.92
CA PRO A 654 20.23 6.72 -31.09
C PRO A 654 21.20 6.20 -30.00
N HIS A 655 20.90 5.01 -29.47
CA HIS A 655 21.82 3.88 -29.19
C HIS A 655 21.11 2.87 -28.29
N TRP A 656 20.06 2.25 -28.83
CA TRP A 656 19.40 1.08 -28.23
C TRP A 656 19.51 -0.15 -29.14
N SER A 657 20.39 -0.11 -30.14
CA SER A 657 20.46 -1.11 -31.22
C SER A 657 21.89 -1.57 -31.51
N GLN A 658 22.63 -2.05 -30.50
CA GLN A 658 23.76 -2.99 -30.67
C GLN A 658 23.97 -3.83 -29.40
N VAL A 659 22.97 -4.60 -28.99
CA VAL A 659 23.27 -5.92 -28.42
C VAL A 659 22.97 -6.90 -29.54
N LYS A 660 24.01 -7.25 -30.31
CA LYS A 660 23.96 -8.51 -31.06
C LYS A 660 23.84 -9.59 -29.99
N LEU A 661 22.63 -10.10 -29.79
CA LEU A 661 22.46 -11.46 -29.30
C LEU A 661 23.23 -12.32 -30.29
N VAL A 662 24.43 -12.73 -29.90
CA VAL A 662 25.15 -13.79 -30.58
C VAL A 662 24.26 -15.02 -30.43
N SER A 663 23.65 -15.41 -31.54
CA SER A 663 22.82 -16.59 -31.73
C SER A 663 23.51 -17.86 -31.25
#